data_AF-A0A3Q2GR07-F1
#
_entry.id   AF-A0A3Q2GR07-F1
#
_cell.length_a   1.000
_cell.length_b   1.000
_cell.length_c   1.000
_cell.angle_alpha   90.00
_cell.angle_beta   90.00
_cell.angle_gamma   90.00
#
_symmetry.space_group_name_H-M   'P 1'
#
loop_
_entity.id
_entity.type
_entity.pdbx_description
1 polymer ?
#
loop_
_entity_poly.entity_id
_entity_poly.type
_entity_poly.pdbx_seq_one_letter_code
_entity_poly.pdbx_strand_id
1 'polypeptide(L)'
;TKNKTLHRGPKQPVLVENDRGKSAVWRYFVFESDMEGKPKNVNRPVCKHCFKSVATKSSSTTNLGKHLKDRHPGLYTEFRQVKLWRSMDQVPIYTVEKPGSQQLIKQLNLRYALPSRNHFMYSENPELYNTTKQTVLQQLQGNPYFSCTTDLWTSRAASSFMAVTMQFITESWDMQSWCLGCVGLHSEHTGDSLREALEEIVQESWKLDTTKIAAITTDNASNNKKAFQQHFTWVPCFGHNLHLAIKKGLDIDSVSGALSRLRKTVAAFTSQVKSAFIVTFFIYLKLPEHGLIHDEPTRCDSTFEMVDRFTEQQQAFSAVLAEDRKKWYLMPQDSDITILETVKEVLSPLSTFTVALSGEKHTTLSYVLPITWKIYSTLTIEDTNDLKHRYENRNLQLVLNTATFLDPRFKDSFITLKEEVIQHLIVDNIQGLYTRRVPSLETSLPSATQPTKKYRTDLKGLLLNIQGERKKQHGEDTPTASTDEDPESWLRNELTLYETMPEQSAEEDPLNWWKTHESPLPHLAHAAKKYLCIAASSCASERVFSSSGLICSPRRSRLTEEHIEMLVFVAKNLQTAKQIQAGATTSANSILLRARRVEKASTFLKSCVSDILSPGGNITNTCIIICCIVCGMCADI
;
A
#
# COMPACT_ATOMS: atom_id res chain seq x y z
N THR A 1 82.83 6.96 25.43
CA THR A 1 82.31 6.23 24.25
C THR A 1 80.90 5.75 24.53
N LYS A 2 79.94 6.25 23.74
CA LYS A 2 78.49 5.99 23.80
C LYS A 2 78.11 4.67 23.13
N ASN A 3 77.08 4.00 23.64
CA ASN A 3 76.00 3.26 22.95
C ASN A 3 75.44 2.21 23.94
N LYS A 4 74.15 1.91 24.07
CA LYS A 4 72.86 2.37 23.55
C LYS A 4 71.85 1.50 24.30
N THR A 5 70.76 2.01 24.87
CA THR A 5 69.55 1.19 25.07
C THR A 5 68.30 2.05 25.11
N LEU A 6 67.38 1.68 24.22
CA LEU A 6 66.08 2.25 23.89
C LEU A 6 65.16 2.46 25.10
N HIS A 7 64.53 3.65 25.19
CA HIS A 7 63.23 3.80 25.83
C HIS A 7 62.10 3.57 24.81
N ARG A 8 61.23 2.60 25.11
CA ARG A 8 60.04 2.21 24.34
C ARG A 8 58.90 3.20 24.56
N GLY A 9 58.26 3.67 23.49
CA GLY A 9 56.98 4.40 23.55
C GLY A 9 55.80 3.52 23.98
N PRO A 10 54.61 4.11 24.21
CA PRO A 10 53.44 3.41 24.73
C PRO A 10 52.97 2.32 23.75
N LYS A 11 52.88 1.08 24.25
CA LYS A 11 52.45 -0.11 23.49
C LYS A 11 50.98 0.03 23.07
N GLN A 12 50.68 -0.10 21.78
CA GLN A 12 49.31 -0.31 21.32
C GLN A 12 48.73 -1.57 22.00
N PRO A 13 47.47 -1.54 22.47
CA PRO A 13 46.86 -2.71 23.08
C PRO A 13 46.77 -3.83 22.05
N VAL A 14 47.30 -5.00 22.41
CA VAL A 14 47.17 -6.21 21.59
C VAL A 14 45.71 -6.66 21.67
N LEU A 15 45.09 -6.91 20.52
CA LEU A 15 43.66 -7.22 20.41
C LEU A 15 43.49 -8.70 20.05
N VAL A 16 42.51 -9.37 20.66
CA VAL A 16 42.23 -10.80 20.49
C VAL A 16 40.76 -10.99 20.08
N GLU A 17 40.53 -11.89 19.12
CA GLU A 17 39.18 -12.19 18.63
C GLU A 17 38.39 -13.06 19.61
N ASN A 18 37.06 -13.00 19.52
CA ASN A 18 36.18 -13.83 20.33
C ASN A 18 35.81 -15.12 19.60
N ASP A 19 36.65 -16.15 19.73
CA ASP A 19 36.45 -17.44 19.07
C ASP A 19 35.22 -18.22 19.59
N ARG A 20 34.68 -17.84 20.75
CA ARG A 20 33.51 -18.48 21.37
C ARG A 20 32.18 -17.77 21.07
N GLY A 21 32.23 -16.60 20.42
CA GLY A 21 31.07 -15.76 20.15
C GLY A 21 30.20 -16.30 19.01
N LYS A 22 29.00 -16.79 19.33
CA LYS A 22 28.04 -17.30 18.32
C LYS A 22 27.32 -16.20 17.51
N SER A 23 27.29 -14.97 18.02
CA SER A 23 26.61 -13.84 17.37
C SER A 23 27.50 -13.14 16.35
N ALA A 24 26.95 -12.84 15.18
CA ALA A 24 27.67 -12.16 14.11
C ALA A 24 28.17 -10.75 14.48
N VAL A 25 27.62 -10.13 15.54
CA VAL A 25 28.09 -8.81 16.01
C VAL A 25 29.54 -8.84 16.49
N TRP A 26 30.03 -10.00 16.98
CA TRP A 26 31.39 -10.17 17.49
C TRP A 26 32.48 -9.94 16.45
N ARG A 27 32.13 -9.76 15.16
CA ARG A 27 33.09 -9.42 14.12
C ARG A 27 33.53 -7.97 14.14
N TYR A 28 32.69 -7.10 14.69
CA TYR A 28 32.98 -5.68 14.87
C TYR A 28 33.59 -5.38 16.24
N PHE A 29 33.80 -6.40 17.06
CA PHE A 29 34.24 -6.28 18.44
C PHE A 29 35.35 -7.28 18.77
N VAL A 30 36.33 -6.86 19.55
CA VAL A 30 37.48 -7.67 20.00
C VAL A 30 37.70 -7.46 21.47
N PHE A 31 38.52 -8.29 22.10
CA PHE A 31 38.97 -8.03 23.45
C PHE A 31 40.37 -7.44 23.45
N GLU A 32 40.66 -6.58 24.41
CA GLU A 32 42.06 -6.31 24.75
C GLU A 32 42.67 -7.56 25.37
N SER A 33 43.89 -7.91 24.95
CA SER A 33 44.61 -9.04 25.51
C SER A 33 45.49 -8.65 26.67
N ASP A 34 45.69 -9.58 27.60
CA ASP A 34 46.70 -9.52 28.63
C ASP A 34 48.08 -9.91 28.05
N MET A 35 49.10 -9.98 28.92
CA MET A 35 50.47 -10.31 28.51
C MET A 35 50.62 -11.79 28.06
N GLU A 36 49.61 -12.63 28.26
CA GLU A 36 49.56 -14.03 27.81
C GLU A 36 48.73 -14.20 26.52
N GLY A 37 48.17 -13.11 25.96
CA GLY A 37 47.33 -13.18 24.77
C GLY A 37 45.88 -13.63 25.04
N LYS A 38 45.42 -13.59 26.30
CA LYS A 38 44.03 -13.91 26.67
C LYS A 38 43.20 -12.64 26.87
N PRO A 39 41.86 -12.68 26.71
CA PRO A 39 41.00 -11.51 26.94
C PRO A 39 41.13 -10.97 28.37
N LYS A 40 41.59 -9.71 28.54
CA LYS A 40 41.66 -9.02 29.84
C LYS A 40 40.31 -8.98 30.56
N ASN A 41 39.24 -8.74 29.80
CA ASN A 41 37.89 -8.67 30.35
C ASN A 41 36.83 -9.11 29.32
N VAL A 42 36.28 -10.29 29.56
CA VAL A 42 35.27 -10.93 28.68
C VAL A 42 33.94 -10.16 28.64
N ASN A 43 33.68 -9.29 29.62
CA ASN A 43 32.46 -8.47 29.69
C ASN A 43 32.62 -7.07 29.08
N ARG A 44 33.79 -6.74 28.53
CA ARG A 44 34.10 -5.40 28.00
C ARG A 44 34.81 -5.46 26.64
N PRO A 45 34.16 -6.00 25.61
CA PRO A 45 34.70 -5.93 24.26
C PRO A 45 34.84 -4.51 23.73
N VAL A 46 35.80 -4.33 22.82
CA VAL A 46 36.21 -3.10 22.17
C VAL A 46 35.78 -3.12 20.71
N CYS A 47 35.14 -2.05 20.24
CA CYS A 47 34.76 -1.92 18.83
C CYS A 47 36.01 -1.79 17.95
N LYS A 48 36.13 -2.60 16.88
CA LYS A 48 37.23 -2.54 15.90
C LYS A 48 37.30 -1.22 15.11
N HIS A 49 36.22 -0.43 15.10
CA HIS A 49 36.12 0.78 14.27
C HIS A 49 36.32 2.09 15.04
N CYS A 50 35.79 2.19 16.26
CA CYS A 50 35.99 3.38 17.10
C CYS A 50 36.83 3.13 18.35
N PHE A 51 37.32 1.90 18.55
CA PHE A 51 38.13 1.48 19.71
C PHE A 51 37.49 1.75 21.07
N LYS A 52 36.15 1.96 21.12
CA LYS A 52 35.43 2.12 22.39
C LYS A 52 35.07 0.77 22.98
N SER A 53 35.33 0.64 24.28
CA SER A 53 34.85 -0.49 25.08
C SER A 53 33.34 -0.39 25.32
N VAL A 54 32.63 -1.50 25.11
CA VAL A 54 31.19 -1.65 25.28
C VAL A 54 30.94 -2.76 26.29
N ALA A 55 30.09 -2.49 27.28
CA ALA A 55 29.78 -3.48 28.32
C ALA A 55 28.80 -4.54 27.80
N THR A 56 29.14 -5.81 27.95
CA THR A 56 28.26 -6.96 27.72
C THR A 56 27.99 -7.63 29.06
N LYS A 57 26.78 -7.44 29.61
CA LYS A 57 26.34 -8.19 30.78
C LYS A 57 26.03 -9.62 30.33
N SER A 58 26.61 -10.62 31.01
CA SER A 58 26.24 -12.04 30.86
C SER A 58 26.15 -12.54 29.41
N SER A 59 27.16 -12.22 28.58
CA SER A 59 27.27 -12.65 27.18
C SER A 59 26.16 -12.14 26.23
N SER A 60 25.31 -11.22 26.66
CA SER A 60 24.32 -10.57 25.80
C SER A 60 24.99 -9.63 24.79
N THR A 61 24.54 -9.71 23.54
CA THR A 61 25.10 -8.98 22.39
C THR A 61 24.30 -7.73 22.03
N THR A 62 23.22 -7.44 22.75
CA THR A 62 22.30 -6.31 22.50
C THR A 62 23.01 -4.96 22.55
N ASN A 63 23.92 -4.76 23.52
CA ASN A 63 24.67 -3.51 23.66
C ASN A 63 25.67 -3.28 22.51
N LEU A 64 26.21 -4.37 21.95
CA LEU A 64 27.12 -4.32 20.81
C LEU A 64 26.36 -3.91 19.53
N GLY A 65 25.18 -4.48 19.33
CA GLY A 65 24.28 -4.09 18.22
C GLY A 65 23.83 -2.64 18.33
N LYS A 66 23.45 -2.20 19.54
CA LYS A 66 23.09 -0.79 19.81
C LYS A 66 24.26 0.16 19.53
N HIS A 67 25.47 -0.20 19.94
CA HIS A 67 26.66 0.59 19.64
C HIS A 67 26.88 0.77 18.13
N LEU A 68 26.75 -0.30 17.33
CA LEU A 68 26.85 -0.19 15.87
C LEU A 68 25.74 0.70 15.30
N LYS A 69 24.50 0.55 15.76
CA LYS A 69 23.37 1.38 15.33
C LYS A 69 23.62 2.87 15.59
N ASP A 70 24.12 3.20 16.78
CA ASP A 70 24.23 4.59 17.23
C ASP A 70 25.53 5.28 16.74
N ARG A 71 26.61 4.52 16.54
CA ARG A 71 27.94 5.07 16.23
C ARG A 71 28.48 4.71 14.85
N HIS A 72 27.96 3.65 14.24
CA HIS A 72 28.42 3.13 12.94
C HIS A 72 27.25 2.70 12.04
N PRO A 73 26.34 3.63 11.66
CA PRO A 73 25.10 3.31 10.97
C PRO A 73 25.30 2.60 9.62
N GLY A 74 26.39 2.89 8.89
CA GLY A 74 26.73 2.16 7.65
C GLY A 74 27.02 0.67 7.88
N LEU A 75 27.84 0.35 8.88
CA LEU A 75 28.17 -1.04 9.27
C LEU A 75 26.96 -1.76 9.89
N TYR A 76 26.12 -1.02 10.62
CA TYR A 76 24.85 -1.55 11.12
C TYR A 76 23.87 -1.88 9.97
N THR A 77 23.91 -1.11 8.89
CA THR A 77 23.08 -1.33 7.69
C THR A 77 23.59 -2.52 6.88
N GLU A 78 24.90 -2.67 6.69
CA GLU A 78 25.52 -3.87 6.09
C GLU A 78 25.20 -5.14 6.88
N PHE A 79 25.25 -5.07 8.21
CA PHE A 79 24.80 -6.13 9.11
C PHE A 79 23.31 -6.49 8.95
N ARG A 80 22.47 -5.58 8.45
CA ARG A 80 21.01 -5.75 8.29
C ARG A 80 20.57 -6.09 6.86
N GLN A 81 21.42 -6.06 5.82
CA GLN A 81 20.95 -6.14 4.42
C GLN A 81 20.31 -7.48 4.03
N VAL A 82 20.75 -8.62 4.57
CA VAL A 82 20.11 -9.94 4.31
C VAL A 82 18.69 -10.02 4.89
N LYS A 83 18.35 -9.16 5.87
CA LYS A 83 17.00 -9.05 6.45
C LYS A 83 15.96 -8.67 5.39
N LEU A 84 16.33 -7.74 4.51
CA LEU A 84 15.41 -7.10 3.57
C LEU A 84 15.16 -7.98 2.35
N TRP A 85 16.23 -8.56 1.80
CA TRP A 85 16.16 -9.48 0.68
C TRP A 85 15.17 -10.63 0.93
N ARG A 86 15.28 -11.33 2.07
CA ARG A 86 14.40 -12.48 2.34
C ARG A 86 12.93 -12.11 2.47
N SER A 87 12.63 -10.99 3.13
CA SER A 87 11.24 -10.57 3.38
C SER A 87 10.59 -9.95 2.16
N MET A 88 11.36 -9.31 1.27
CA MET A 88 10.87 -8.78 0.01
C MET A 88 10.60 -9.89 -1.00
N ASP A 89 11.50 -10.87 -1.09
CA ASP A 89 11.44 -11.92 -2.12
C ASP A 89 10.75 -13.22 -1.63
N GLN A 90 10.15 -13.19 -0.43
CA GLN A 90 9.42 -14.31 0.17
C GLN A 90 10.22 -15.64 0.19
N VAL A 91 11.55 -15.55 0.32
CA VAL A 91 12.48 -16.69 0.24
C VAL A 91 12.34 -17.61 1.46
N PRO A 92 12.35 -18.95 1.29
CA PRO A 92 12.25 -19.87 2.42
C PRO A 92 13.33 -19.66 3.47
N ILE A 93 12.97 -19.71 4.75
CA ILE A 93 13.90 -19.39 5.85
C ILE A 93 15.08 -20.37 5.90
N TYR A 94 14.84 -21.66 5.67
CA TYR A 94 15.89 -22.68 5.64
C TYR A 94 16.88 -22.51 4.47
N THR A 95 16.61 -21.61 3.51
CA THR A 95 17.59 -21.24 2.46
C THR A 95 18.88 -20.72 3.08
N VAL A 96 18.80 -20.09 4.26
CA VAL A 96 19.98 -19.59 4.98
C VAL A 96 20.91 -20.71 5.49
N GLU A 97 20.40 -21.93 5.56
CA GLU A 97 21.14 -23.10 6.02
C GLU A 97 21.61 -23.97 4.85
N LYS A 98 21.22 -23.66 3.61
CA LYS A 98 21.63 -24.43 2.44
C LYS A 98 23.10 -24.17 2.09
N PRO A 99 23.88 -25.21 1.75
CA PRO A 99 25.29 -25.07 1.39
C PRO A 99 25.54 -24.07 0.26
N GLY A 100 24.73 -24.11 -0.81
CA GLY A 100 24.88 -23.20 -1.95
C GLY A 100 24.68 -21.72 -1.59
N SER A 101 23.67 -21.41 -0.77
CA SER A 101 23.41 -20.04 -0.32
C SER A 101 24.51 -19.54 0.62
N GLN A 102 25.00 -20.41 1.50
CA GLN A 102 26.15 -20.08 2.37
C GLN A 102 27.42 -19.86 1.56
N GLN A 103 27.68 -20.67 0.53
CA GLN A 103 28.82 -20.53 -0.35
C GLN A 103 28.76 -19.24 -1.16
N LEU A 104 27.59 -18.92 -1.75
CA LEU A 104 27.38 -17.67 -2.48
C LEU A 104 27.65 -16.46 -1.59
N ILE A 105 27.06 -16.42 -0.39
CA ILE A 105 27.24 -15.28 0.52
C ILE A 105 28.69 -15.19 1.01
N LYS A 106 29.37 -16.33 1.25
CA LYS A 106 30.81 -16.35 1.54
C LYS A 106 31.65 -15.83 0.39
N GLN A 107 31.28 -16.09 -0.87
CA GLN A 107 31.98 -15.55 -2.03
C GLN A 107 31.75 -14.05 -2.22
N LEU A 108 30.52 -13.58 -2.04
CA LEU A 108 30.18 -12.15 -2.12
C LEU A 108 30.82 -11.36 -0.97
N ASN A 109 30.81 -11.93 0.23
CA ASN A 109 31.44 -11.34 1.40
C ASN A 109 31.90 -12.43 2.38
N LEU A 110 33.19 -12.76 2.31
CA LEU A 110 33.86 -13.73 3.20
C LEU A 110 33.65 -13.40 4.68
N ARG A 111 33.44 -12.13 5.00
CA ARG A 111 33.25 -11.63 6.36
C ARG A 111 31.79 -11.61 6.79
N TYR A 112 30.82 -12.04 5.97
CA TYR A 112 29.40 -12.13 6.33
C TYR A 112 29.03 -13.54 6.83
N ALA A 113 28.24 -13.63 7.90
CA ALA A 113 27.78 -14.86 8.55
C ALA A 113 26.29 -14.74 8.48
N LEU A 114 25.71 -15.67 7.73
CA LEU A 114 24.29 -15.78 7.67
C LEU A 114 23.75 -16.09 9.08
N PRO A 115 22.79 -15.30 9.59
CA PRO A 115 22.09 -15.67 10.82
C PRO A 115 21.40 -17.03 10.66
N SER A 116 21.22 -17.74 11.78
CA SER A 116 20.56 -19.06 11.78
C SER A 116 19.07 -18.94 11.49
N ARG A 117 18.43 -20.06 11.12
CA ARG A 117 16.96 -20.12 10.99
C ARG A 117 16.26 -19.63 12.25
N ASN A 118 16.73 -20.05 13.43
CA ASN A 118 16.13 -19.67 14.72
C ASN A 118 16.20 -18.15 14.96
N HIS A 119 17.33 -17.52 14.60
CA HIS A 119 17.46 -16.06 14.69
C HIS A 119 16.42 -15.35 13.81
N PHE A 120 16.21 -15.84 12.58
CA PHE A 120 15.18 -15.28 11.70
C PHE A 120 13.76 -15.50 12.21
N MET A 121 13.47 -16.70 12.73
CA MET A 121 12.13 -17.06 13.20
C MET A 121 11.72 -16.31 14.46
N TYR A 122 12.59 -16.31 15.47
CA TYR A 122 12.22 -15.88 16.82
C TYR A 122 12.73 -14.48 17.18
N SER A 123 13.46 -13.80 16.29
CA SER A 123 13.98 -12.45 16.56
C SER A 123 13.73 -11.50 15.41
N GLU A 124 14.17 -11.83 14.19
CA GLU A 124 14.06 -10.88 13.07
C GLU A 124 12.64 -10.73 12.52
N ASN A 125 11.90 -11.82 12.31
CA ASN A 125 10.51 -11.73 11.83
C ASN A 125 9.63 -10.96 12.82
N PRO A 126 9.65 -11.26 14.14
CA PRO A 126 8.82 -10.51 15.08
C PRO A 126 9.20 -9.03 15.15
N GLU A 127 10.51 -8.69 15.15
CA GLU A 127 10.94 -7.28 15.12
C GLU A 127 10.44 -6.56 13.87
N LEU A 128 10.53 -7.21 12.69
CA LEU A 128 10.11 -6.64 11.42
C LEU A 128 8.59 -6.47 11.34
N TYR A 129 7.85 -7.48 11.79
CA TYR A 129 6.40 -7.42 11.93
C TYR A 129 5.99 -6.26 12.83
N ASN A 130 6.54 -6.20 14.05
CA ASN A 130 6.22 -5.15 15.02
C ASN A 130 6.55 -3.75 14.48
N THR A 131 7.72 -3.57 13.86
CA THR A 131 8.11 -2.27 13.27
C THR A 131 7.17 -1.87 12.12
N THR A 132 6.78 -2.83 11.28
CA THR A 132 5.85 -2.59 10.17
C THR A 132 4.46 -2.27 10.71
N LYS A 133 3.94 -3.06 11.66
CA LYS A 133 2.64 -2.85 12.32
C LYS A 133 2.56 -1.47 12.99
N GLN A 134 3.62 -1.05 13.68
CA GLN A 134 3.69 0.30 14.26
C GLN A 134 3.63 1.42 13.21
N THR A 135 4.22 1.20 12.04
CA THR A 135 4.13 2.18 10.93
C THR A 135 2.71 2.28 10.40
N VAL A 136 2.03 1.14 10.23
CA VAL A 136 0.62 1.12 9.80
C VAL A 136 -0.28 1.78 10.86
N LEU A 137 -0.10 1.44 12.14
CA LEU A 137 -0.84 2.09 13.24
C LEU A 137 -0.66 3.60 13.26
N GLN A 138 0.54 4.12 12.96
CA GLN A 138 0.77 5.57 12.85
C GLN A 138 -0.03 6.20 11.70
N GLN A 139 -0.18 5.52 10.56
CA GLN A 139 -1.00 6.02 9.46
C GLN A 139 -2.50 6.02 9.79
N LEU A 140 -2.93 5.16 10.71
CA LEU A 140 -4.33 4.98 11.10
C LEU A 140 -4.76 5.89 12.26
N GLN A 141 -3.86 6.68 12.86
CA GLN A 141 -4.17 7.55 14.01
C GLN A 141 -5.29 8.56 13.75
N GLY A 142 -5.51 8.95 12.49
CA GLY A 142 -6.61 9.84 12.10
C GLY A 142 -8.01 9.21 12.17
N ASN A 143 -8.10 7.90 12.47
CA ASN A 143 -9.33 7.11 12.43
C ASN A 143 -10.18 7.41 11.17
N PRO A 144 -9.61 7.25 9.96
CA PRO A 144 -10.29 7.57 8.72
C PRO A 144 -11.49 6.66 8.51
N TYR A 145 -12.43 7.06 7.66
CA TYR A 145 -13.34 6.08 7.08
C TYR A 145 -12.55 5.09 6.23
N PHE A 146 -12.91 3.82 6.30
CA PHE A 146 -12.19 2.77 5.59
C PHE A 146 -13.13 1.70 5.06
N SER A 147 -12.74 1.07 3.96
CA SER A 147 -13.36 -0.13 3.44
C SER A 147 -12.50 -1.35 3.75
N CYS A 148 -13.15 -2.48 3.98
CA CYS A 148 -12.48 -3.77 4.12
C CYS A 148 -12.79 -4.67 2.94
N THR A 149 -11.80 -5.43 2.49
CA THR A 149 -12.06 -6.64 1.68
C THR A 149 -11.64 -7.86 2.48
N THR A 150 -12.41 -8.92 2.36
CA THR A 150 -12.07 -10.19 2.99
C THR A 150 -12.33 -11.37 2.08
N ASP A 151 -11.49 -12.38 2.24
CA ASP A 151 -11.59 -13.65 1.54
C ASP A 151 -11.08 -14.77 2.45
N LEU A 152 -11.40 -16.02 2.11
CA LEU A 152 -11.02 -17.22 2.85
C LEU A 152 -10.06 -18.10 2.05
N TRP A 153 -9.04 -18.61 2.73
CA TRP A 153 -8.08 -19.53 2.14
C TRP A 153 -7.82 -20.71 3.04
N THR A 154 -7.93 -21.91 2.48
CA THR A 154 -7.50 -23.13 3.16
C THR A 154 -6.11 -23.51 2.71
N SER A 155 -5.19 -23.57 3.67
CA SER A 155 -3.82 -23.99 3.45
C SER A 155 -3.72 -25.46 3.07
N ARG A 156 -2.56 -25.84 2.52
CA ARG A 156 -2.25 -27.25 2.24
C ARG A 156 -2.20 -28.14 3.48
N ALA A 157 -2.06 -27.56 4.66
CA ALA A 157 -2.12 -28.26 5.94
C ALA A 157 -3.55 -28.37 6.49
N ALA A 158 -4.56 -28.00 5.67
CA ALA A 158 -5.98 -27.95 6.02
C ALA A 158 -6.37 -26.93 7.11
N SER A 159 -5.46 -26.06 7.56
CA SER A 159 -5.81 -24.86 8.32
C SER A 159 -6.48 -23.82 7.43
N SER A 160 -7.56 -23.20 7.89
CA SER A 160 -8.26 -22.12 7.20
C SER A 160 -7.86 -20.76 7.74
N PHE A 161 -7.77 -19.79 6.84
CA PHE A 161 -7.36 -18.42 7.15
C PHE A 161 -8.33 -17.41 6.53
N MET A 162 -8.52 -16.29 7.21
CA MET A 162 -9.24 -15.13 6.72
C MET A 162 -8.26 -13.99 6.48
N ALA A 163 -8.13 -13.56 5.23
CA ALA A 163 -7.35 -12.38 4.89
C ALA A 163 -8.23 -11.15 4.97
N VAL A 164 -7.82 -10.16 5.77
CA VAL A 164 -8.49 -8.86 5.85
C VAL A 164 -7.55 -7.80 5.31
N THR A 165 -8.01 -7.06 4.32
CA THR A 165 -7.32 -5.87 3.83
C THR A 165 -8.20 -4.65 3.98
N MET A 166 -7.56 -3.50 4.13
CA MET A 166 -8.18 -2.21 4.35
C MET A 166 -7.81 -1.26 3.22
N GLN A 167 -8.74 -0.40 2.84
CA GLN A 167 -8.53 0.75 1.96
C GLN A 167 -9.13 2.00 2.58
N PHE A 168 -8.40 3.11 2.51
CA PHE A 168 -8.88 4.41 2.99
C PHE A 168 -8.21 5.54 2.22
N ILE A 169 -8.84 6.72 2.24
CA ILE A 169 -8.28 7.94 1.67
C ILE A 169 -7.69 8.78 2.81
N THR A 170 -6.43 9.16 2.64
CA THR A 170 -5.73 10.03 3.61
C THR A 170 -6.22 11.47 3.55
N GLU A 171 -5.85 12.29 4.55
CA GLU A 171 -6.13 13.72 4.52
C GLU A 171 -5.46 14.44 3.32
N SER A 172 -4.37 13.91 2.78
CA SER A 172 -3.69 14.43 1.59
C SER A 172 -4.29 13.95 0.25
N TRP A 173 -5.44 13.26 0.31
CA TRP A 173 -6.15 12.66 -0.82
C TRP A 173 -5.39 11.54 -1.54
N ASP A 174 -4.50 10.86 -0.82
CA ASP A 174 -3.84 9.66 -1.33
C ASP A 174 -4.62 8.41 -0.89
N MET A 175 -4.97 7.55 -1.84
CA MET A 175 -5.53 6.22 -1.57
C MET A 175 -4.45 5.32 -0.96
N GLN A 176 -4.75 4.72 0.19
CA GLN A 176 -3.87 3.78 0.88
C GLN A 176 -4.55 2.42 0.98
N SER A 177 -3.76 1.35 0.78
CA SER A 177 -4.22 -0.01 1.00
C SER A 177 -3.23 -0.79 1.86
N TRP A 178 -3.75 -1.51 2.86
CA TRP A 178 -2.97 -2.25 3.83
C TRP A 178 -3.57 -3.62 4.10
N CYS A 179 -2.73 -4.65 4.22
CA CYS A 179 -3.17 -5.93 4.75
C CYS A 179 -3.23 -5.83 6.28
N LEU A 180 -4.39 -6.01 6.90
CA LEU A 180 -4.53 -5.98 8.35
C LEU A 180 -4.09 -7.30 9.00
N GLY A 181 -4.31 -8.41 8.30
CA GLY A 181 -3.94 -9.72 8.80
C GLY A 181 -4.39 -10.85 7.89
N CYS A 182 -3.88 -12.04 8.18
CA CYS A 182 -4.28 -13.32 7.58
C CYS A 182 -4.46 -14.30 8.75
N VAL A 183 -5.60 -14.20 9.43
CA VAL A 183 -5.83 -14.82 10.75
C VAL A 183 -6.34 -16.25 10.58
N GLY A 184 -5.85 -17.17 11.41
CA GLY A 184 -6.32 -18.55 11.46
C GLY A 184 -7.73 -18.66 12.04
N LEU A 185 -8.61 -19.37 11.34
CA LEU A 185 -9.97 -19.65 11.81
C LEU A 185 -10.01 -21.04 12.46
N HIS A 186 -10.40 -21.07 13.74
CA HIS A 186 -10.39 -22.28 14.58
C HIS A 186 -11.76 -22.91 14.79
N SER A 187 -12.82 -22.21 14.39
CA SER A 187 -14.21 -22.65 14.45
C SER A 187 -14.75 -23.00 13.06
N GLU A 188 -15.96 -23.55 13.00
CA GLU A 188 -16.68 -23.68 11.73
C GLU A 188 -16.88 -22.30 11.11
N HIS A 189 -16.70 -22.20 9.78
CA HIS A 189 -16.78 -20.95 9.00
C HIS A 189 -18.22 -20.42 8.86
N THR A 190 -18.96 -20.29 9.96
CA THR A 190 -20.31 -19.72 10.01
C THR A 190 -20.26 -18.20 9.81
N GLY A 191 -21.38 -17.59 9.44
CA GLY A 191 -21.46 -16.13 9.28
C GLY A 191 -21.02 -15.37 10.56
N ASP A 192 -21.41 -15.87 11.74
CA ASP A 192 -21.05 -15.25 13.01
C ASP A 192 -19.55 -15.32 13.28
N SER A 193 -18.91 -16.48 13.03
CA SER A 193 -17.46 -16.64 13.21
C SER A 193 -16.64 -15.68 12.34
N LEU A 194 -17.08 -15.44 11.10
CA LEU A 194 -16.41 -14.53 10.17
C LEU A 194 -16.58 -13.07 10.59
N ARG A 195 -17.76 -12.72 11.10
CA ARG A 195 -18.03 -11.39 11.64
C ARG A 195 -17.18 -11.13 12.88
N GLU A 196 -17.16 -12.05 13.84
CA GLU A 196 -16.36 -11.96 15.06
C GLU A 196 -14.87 -11.84 14.74
N ALA A 197 -14.35 -12.63 13.81
CA ALA A 197 -12.95 -12.55 13.39
C ALA A 197 -12.61 -11.19 12.77
N LEU A 198 -13.51 -10.62 11.94
CA LEU A 198 -13.30 -9.29 11.37
C LEU A 198 -13.34 -8.19 12.44
N GLU A 199 -14.31 -8.25 13.36
CA GLU A 199 -14.44 -7.30 14.47
C GLU A 199 -13.24 -7.38 15.42
N GLU A 200 -12.75 -8.57 15.76
CA GLU A 200 -11.54 -8.78 16.57
C GLU A 200 -10.30 -8.17 15.90
N ILE A 201 -10.13 -8.38 14.59
CA ILE A 201 -9.02 -7.77 13.85
C ILE A 201 -9.14 -6.24 13.92
N VAL A 202 -10.29 -5.68 13.52
CA VAL A 202 -10.47 -4.22 13.42
C VAL A 202 -10.37 -3.54 14.80
N GLN A 203 -11.10 -4.03 15.80
CA GLN A 203 -11.19 -3.42 17.11
C GLN A 203 -10.00 -3.82 17.99
N GLU A 204 -9.69 -5.11 18.14
CA GLU A 204 -8.70 -5.54 19.12
C GLU A 204 -7.27 -5.39 18.61
N SER A 205 -7.01 -5.83 17.38
CA SER A 205 -5.66 -5.82 16.81
C SER A 205 -5.21 -4.45 16.28
N TRP A 206 -6.16 -3.66 15.78
CA TRP A 206 -5.88 -2.38 15.10
C TRP A 206 -6.45 -1.15 15.82
N LYS A 207 -7.28 -1.32 16.85
CA LYS A 207 -7.87 -0.23 17.66
C LYS A 207 -8.65 0.77 16.80
N LEU A 208 -9.35 0.26 15.80
CA LEU A 208 -10.19 1.04 14.89
C LEU A 208 -11.66 0.96 15.28
N ASP A 209 -12.37 2.04 14.96
CA ASP A 209 -13.81 2.14 15.18
C ASP A 209 -14.58 1.42 14.07
N THR A 210 -15.39 0.42 14.42
CA THR A 210 -16.22 -0.31 13.45
C THR A 210 -17.30 0.57 12.83
N THR A 211 -17.69 1.68 13.46
CA THR A 211 -18.63 2.65 12.87
C THR A 211 -18.01 3.45 11.71
N LYS A 212 -16.68 3.43 11.58
CA LYS A 212 -15.94 4.03 10.46
C LYS A 212 -15.75 3.08 9.27
N ILE A 213 -16.28 1.85 9.34
CA ILE A 213 -16.33 0.95 8.18
C ILE A 213 -17.33 1.52 7.17
N ALA A 214 -16.82 2.03 6.06
CA ALA A 214 -17.64 2.53 4.95
C ALA A 214 -18.35 1.40 4.22
N ALA A 215 -17.65 0.29 3.97
CA ALA A 215 -18.22 -0.94 3.41
C ALA A 215 -17.28 -2.14 3.55
N ILE A 216 -17.85 -3.35 3.51
CA ILE A 216 -17.11 -4.62 3.41
C ILE A 216 -17.41 -5.27 2.05
N THR A 217 -16.36 -5.57 1.30
CA THR A 217 -16.44 -6.19 -0.02
C THR A 217 -15.95 -7.63 0.00
N THR A 218 -16.80 -8.58 -0.41
CA THR A 218 -16.50 -10.02 -0.41
C THR A 218 -17.07 -10.71 -1.65
N ASP A 219 -16.73 -11.98 -1.86
CA ASP A 219 -17.47 -12.83 -2.79
C ASP A 219 -18.93 -13.07 -2.33
N ASN A 220 -19.68 -13.83 -3.12
CA ASN A 220 -21.08 -14.13 -2.85
C ASN A 220 -21.32 -15.37 -1.97
N ALA A 221 -20.29 -15.91 -1.31
CA ALA A 221 -20.44 -17.08 -0.47
C ALA A 221 -21.54 -16.85 0.58
N SER A 222 -22.37 -17.87 0.82
CA SER A 222 -23.53 -17.77 1.72
C SER A 222 -23.14 -17.33 3.13
N ASN A 223 -21.98 -17.77 3.63
CA ASN A 223 -21.48 -17.40 4.94
C ASN A 223 -21.02 -15.93 4.99
N ASN A 224 -20.39 -15.42 3.92
CA ASN A 224 -20.03 -14.00 3.81
C ASN A 224 -21.27 -13.10 3.79
N LYS A 225 -22.31 -13.48 3.04
CA LYS A 225 -23.57 -12.74 3.02
C LYS A 225 -24.22 -12.69 4.41
N LYS A 226 -24.29 -13.83 5.11
CA LYS A 226 -24.81 -13.90 6.48
C LYS A 226 -23.98 -13.06 7.45
N ALA A 227 -22.66 -13.08 7.33
CA ALA A 227 -21.75 -12.36 8.20
C ALA A 227 -21.88 -10.84 8.08
N PHE A 228 -21.96 -10.33 6.84
CA PHE A 228 -21.73 -8.91 6.59
C PHE A 228 -22.96 -8.15 6.10
N GLN A 229 -23.85 -8.77 5.33
CA GLN A 229 -24.97 -8.05 4.69
C GLN A 229 -26.00 -7.50 5.68
N GLN A 230 -26.15 -8.14 6.85
CA GLN A 230 -27.11 -7.73 7.88
C GLN A 230 -26.56 -6.67 8.84
N HIS A 231 -25.23 -6.59 8.98
CA HIS A 231 -24.57 -5.79 10.02
C HIS A 231 -23.80 -4.60 9.47
N PHE A 232 -23.39 -4.66 8.19
CA PHE A 232 -22.57 -3.65 7.54
C PHE A 232 -23.12 -3.30 6.17
N THR A 233 -22.64 -2.18 5.62
CA THR A 233 -22.76 -1.91 4.19
C THR A 233 -21.93 -2.94 3.43
N TRP A 234 -22.61 -3.93 2.85
CA TRP A 234 -21.97 -5.02 2.13
C TRP A 234 -21.99 -4.78 0.62
N VAL A 235 -20.83 -4.94 -0.01
CA VAL A 235 -20.66 -4.81 -1.46
C VAL A 235 -20.25 -6.18 -2.03
N PRO A 236 -21.04 -6.79 -2.92
CA PRO A 236 -20.60 -8.00 -3.60
C PRO A 236 -19.48 -7.67 -4.59
N CYS A 237 -18.41 -8.47 -4.57
CA CYS A 237 -17.26 -8.32 -5.45
C CYS A 237 -17.70 -8.34 -6.92
N PHE A 238 -17.46 -7.23 -7.62
CA PHE A 238 -17.82 -7.07 -9.02
C PHE A 238 -17.04 -8.01 -9.93
N GLY A 239 -15.73 -8.19 -9.68
CA GLY A 239 -14.90 -9.14 -10.43
C GLY A 239 -15.44 -10.57 -10.34
N HIS A 240 -15.82 -11.01 -9.14
CA HIS A 240 -16.42 -12.33 -8.94
C HIS A 240 -17.78 -12.46 -9.63
N ASN A 241 -18.65 -11.46 -9.52
CA ASN A 241 -19.94 -11.44 -10.21
C ASN A 241 -19.81 -11.49 -11.72
N LEU A 242 -18.89 -10.70 -12.27
CA LEU A 242 -18.60 -10.68 -13.69
C LEU A 242 -18.05 -12.03 -14.16
N HIS A 243 -17.14 -12.64 -13.39
CA HIS A 243 -16.63 -13.98 -13.66
C HIS A 243 -17.77 -15.02 -13.70
N LEU A 244 -18.70 -15.00 -12.74
CA LEU A 244 -19.85 -15.91 -12.72
C LEU A 244 -20.75 -15.74 -13.95
N ALA A 245 -20.97 -14.50 -14.40
CA ALA A 245 -21.75 -14.22 -15.61
C ALA A 245 -21.02 -14.74 -16.86
N ILE A 246 -19.72 -14.45 -16.99
CA ILE A 246 -18.87 -14.93 -18.10
C ILE A 246 -18.86 -16.46 -18.15
N LYS A 247 -18.73 -17.12 -17.00
CA LYS A 247 -18.65 -18.58 -16.91
C LYS A 247 -19.87 -19.25 -17.56
N LYS A 248 -21.08 -18.70 -17.39
CA LYS A 248 -22.27 -19.22 -18.06
C LYS A 248 -22.16 -19.19 -19.58
N GLY A 249 -21.56 -18.15 -20.14
CA GLY A 249 -21.28 -18.05 -21.58
C GLY A 249 -20.19 -19.02 -22.04
N LEU A 250 -19.15 -19.23 -21.21
CA LEU A 250 -18.08 -20.19 -21.51
C LEU A 250 -18.53 -21.65 -21.41
N ASP A 251 -19.56 -21.93 -20.60
CA ASP A 251 -20.14 -23.26 -20.40
C ASP A 251 -21.10 -23.67 -21.54
N ILE A 252 -21.39 -22.80 -22.53
CA ILE A 252 -22.14 -23.17 -23.74
C ILE A 252 -21.39 -24.31 -24.47
N ASP A 253 -22.09 -25.39 -24.83
CA ASP A 253 -21.48 -26.64 -25.34
C ASP A 253 -20.49 -26.43 -26.49
N SER A 254 -20.83 -25.57 -27.45
CA SER A 254 -19.95 -25.25 -28.59
C SER A 254 -18.66 -24.54 -28.14
N VAL A 255 -18.79 -23.55 -27.25
CA VAL A 255 -17.70 -22.76 -26.69
C VAL A 255 -16.81 -23.63 -25.79
N SER A 256 -17.40 -24.33 -24.83
CA SER A 256 -16.71 -25.25 -23.92
C SER A 256 -15.98 -26.35 -24.69
N GLY A 257 -16.60 -26.87 -25.77
CA GLY A 257 -15.99 -27.83 -26.68
C GLY A 257 -14.73 -27.28 -27.38
N ALA A 258 -14.81 -26.07 -27.96
CA ALA A 258 -13.68 -25.42 -28.62
C ALA A 258 -12.54 -25.12 -27.63
N LEU A 259 -12.85 -24.57 -26.46
CA LEU A 259 -11.89 -24.31 -25.39
C LEU A 259 -11.22 -25.60 -24.90
N SER A 260 -11.98 -26.69 -24.75
CA SER A 260 -11.44 -28.00 -24.36
C SER A 260 -10.44 -28.55 -25.38
N ARG A 261 -10.71 -28.39 -26.67
CA ARG A 261 -9.76 -28.75 -27.74
C ARG A 261 -8.52 -27.87 -27.69
N LEU A 262 -8.69 -26.56 -27.55
CA LEU A 262 -7.56 -25.62 -27.42
C LEU A 262 -6.66 -25.96 -26.21
N ARG A 263 -7.24 -26.25 -25.04
CA ARG A 263 -6.47 -26.70 -23.86
C ARG A 263 -5.60 -27.91 -24.15
N LYS A 264 -6.13 -28.90 -24.88
CA LYS A 264 -5.36 -30.10 -25.29
C LYS A 264 -4.24 -29.74 -26.27
N THR A 265 -4.51 -28.84 -27.21
CA THR A 265 -3.50 -28.34 -28.16
C THR A 265 -2.39 -27.64 -27.41
N VAL A 266 -2.67 -26.64 -26.57
CA VAL A 266 -1.66 -25.93 -25.77
C VAL A 266 -0.86 -26.89 -24.89
N ALA A 267 -1.53 -27.82 -24.20
CA ALA A 267 -0.86 -28.82 -23.37
C ALA A 267 0.07 -29.77 -24.15
N ALA A 268 -0.16 -29.99 -25.45
CA ALA A 268 0.71 -30.83 -26.26
C ALA A 268 2.04 -30.16 -26.64
N PHE A 269 2.15 -28.84 -26.48
CA PHE A 269 3.30 -28.01 -26.83
C PHE A 269 4.21 -27.65 -25.65
N THR A 270 3.87 -28.07 -24.43
CA THR A 270 4.64 -27.77 -23.22
C THR A 270 5.81 -28.70 -22.95
N SER A 271 6.01 -29.73 -23.79
CA SER A 271 7.26 -30.49 -23.77
C SER A 271 8.41 -29.64 -24.32
N GLN A 272 9.55 -29.59 -23.61
CA GLN A 272 10.73 -28.78 -23.94
C GLN A 272 11.18 -28.88 -25.42
N VAL A 273 11.09 -30.05 -26.04
CA VAL A 273 11.47 -30.26 -27.45
C VAL A 273 10.57 -29.49 -28.43
N LYS A 274 9.27 -29.40 -28.15
CA LYS A 274 8.29 -28.72 -29.01
C LYS A 274 8.26 -27.22 -28.78
N SER A 275 8.51 -26.78 -27.54
CA SER A 275 8.69 -25.36 -27.25
C SER A 275 9.93 -24.79 -27.95
N ALA A 276 11.00 -25.58 -28.13
CA ALA A 276 12.15 -25.15 -28.94
C ALA A 276 11.82 -25.09 -30.45
N PHE A 277 11.00 -26.02 -30.94
CA PHE A 277 10.65 -26.11 -32.35
C PHE A 277 9.65 -25.02 -32.79
N ILE A 278 8.67 -24.67 -31.95
CA ILE A 278 7.72 -23.59 -32.26
C ILE A 278 8.42 -22.22 -32.31
N VAL A 279 9.49 -22.03 -31.54
CA VAL A 279 10.32 -20.81 -31.57
C VAL A 279 10.97 -20.61 -32.95
N THR A 280 11.40 -21.67 -33.62
CA THR A 280 11.92 -21.59 -34.99
C THR A 280 10.88 -21.01 -35.95
N PHE A 281 9.61 -21.39 -35.80
CA PHE A 281 8.52 -20.85 -36.60
C PHE A 281 8.14 -19.42 -36.22
N PHE A 282 8.28 -19.01 -34.95
CA PHE A 282 8.10 -17.61 -34.57
C PHE A 282 9.08 -16.70 -35.32
N ILE A 283 10.36 -17.10 -35.42
CA ILE A 283 11.37 -16.35 -36.16
C ILE A 283 11.06 -16.35 -37.67
N TYR A 284 10.75 -17.51 -38.25
CA TYR A 284 10.47 -17.62 -39.68
C TYR A 284 9.23 -16.83 -40.13
N LEU A 285 8.17 -16.87 -39.32
CA LEU A 285 6.90 -16.18 -39.58
C LEU A 285 6.86 -14.74 -39.05
N LYS A 286 7.94 -14.27 -38.41
CA LYS A 286 8.03 -12.94 -37.76
C LYS A 286 6.91 -12.68 -36.74
N LEU A 287 6.58 -13.71 -35.95
CA LEU A 287 5.59 -13.62 -34.88
C LEU A 287 6.25 -13.25 -33.54
N PRO A 288 5.53 -12.61 -32.61
CA PRO A 288 6.02 -12.34 -31.27
C PRO A 288 6.39 -13.62 -30.50
N GLU A 289 7.60 -13.64 -29.92
CA GLU A 289 8.10 -14.75 -29.11
C GLU A 289 7.53 -14.70 -27.68
N HIS A 290 6.24 -15.00 -27.55
CA HIS A 290 5.59 -15.08 -26.25
C HIS A 290 5.45 -16.52 -25.76
N GLY A 291 5.59 -16.72 -24.44
CA GLY A 291 5.34 -18.00 -23.80
C GLY A 291 3.87 -18.42 -23.87
N LEU A 292 3.64 -19.73 -23.88
CA LEU A 292 2.29 -20.29 -23.86
C LEU A 292 1.63 -20.09 -22.49
N ILE A 293 0.34 -19.77 -22.51
CA ILE A 293 -0.46 -19.55 -21.31
C ILE A 293 -1.44 -20.72 -21.17
N HIS A 294 -1.46 -21.31 -19.98
CA HIS A 294 -2.43 -22.34 -19.64
C HIS A 294 -3.69 -21.72 -19.07
N ASP A 295 -4.83 -22.15 -19.59
CA ASP A 295 -6.13 -21.86 -19.02
C ASP A 295 -6.31 -22.61 -17.68
N GLU A 296 -6.69 -21.85 -16.67
CA GLU A 296 -7.18 -22.30 -15.37
C GLU A 296 -8.69 -22.03 -15.38
N PRO A 297 -9.54 -23.02 -15.73
CA PRO A 297 -10.97 -22.80 -16.02
C PRO A 297 -11.78 -22.19 -14.87
N THR A 298 -11.19 -22.15 -13.67
CA THR A 298 -11.74 -21.47 -12.49
C THR A 298 -11.54 -19.95 -12.51
N ARG A 299 -10.83 -19.39 -13.51
CA ARG A 299 -10.54 -17.96 -13.68
C ARG A 299 -10.66 -17.54 -15.15
N CYS A 300 -11.64 -16.70 -15.47
CA CYS A 300 -11.92 -16.28 -16.85
C CYS A 300 -10.78 -15.48 -17.51
N ASP A 301 -9.98 -14.76 -16.72
CA ASP A 301 -8.84 -14.02 -17.26
C ASP A 301 -7.82 -14.97 -17.92
N SER A 302 -7.58 -16.15 -17.32
CA SER A 302 -6.67 -17.15 -17.90
C SER A 302 -7.20 -17.77 -19.19
N THR A 303 -8.52 -17.90 -19.31
CA THR A 303 -9.17 -18.36 -20.54
C THR A 303 -8.96 -17.33 -21.65
N PHE A 304 -9.18 -16.05 -21.36
CA PHE A 304 -8.91 -14.96 -22.31
C PHE A 304 -7.44 -14.93 -22.73
N GLU A 305 -6.51 -14.95 -21.77
CA GLU A 305 -5.07 -14.91 -22.05
C GLU A 305 -4.60 -16.09 -22.91
N MET A 306 -5.12 -17.31 -22.66
CA MET A 306 -4.81 -18.48 -23.50
C MET A 306 -5.33 -18.29 -24.93
N VAL A 307 -6.58 -17.84 -25.08
CA VAL A 307 -7.21 -17.63 -26.40
C VAL A 307 -6.50 -16.51 -27.17
N ASP A 308 -6.21 -15.39 -26.51
CA ASP A 308 -5.50 -14.26 -27.09
C ASP A 308 -4.09 -14.66 -27.55
N ARG A 309 -3.34 -15.36 -26.69
CA ARG A 309 -2.01 -15.88 -27.03
C ARG A 309 -2.05 -16.86 -28.19
N PHE A 310 -3.02 -17.78 -28.19
CA PHE A 310 -3.15 -18.77 -29.24
C PHE A 310 -3.51 -18.12 -30.59
N THR A 311 -4.46 -17.20 -30.62
CA THR A 311 -4.86 -16.50 -31.86
C THR A 311 -3.72 -15.68 -32.45
N GLU A 312 -2.88 -15.03 -31.62
CA GLU A 312 -1.66 -14.35 -32.07
C GLU A 312 -0.66 -15.32 -32.73
N GLN A 313 -0.54 -16.54 -32.22
CA GLN A 313 0.49 -17.52 -32.59
C GLN A 313 -0.02 -18.67 -33.47
N GLN A 314 -1.29 -18.63 -33.90
CA GLN A 314 -2.00 -19.74 -34.53
C GLN A 314 -1.22 -20.37 -35.69
N GLN A 315 -0.62 -19.55 -36.55
CA GLN A 315 0.12 -20.01 -37.73
C GLN A 315 1.31 -20.90 -37.35
N ALA A 316 2.03 -20.58 -36.27
CA ALA A 316 3.14 -21.40 -35.79
C ALA A 316 2.66 -22.73 -35.22
N PHE A 317 1.54 -22.74 -34.49
CA PHE A 317 0.92 -23.97 -34.00
C PHE A 317 0.51 -24.90 -35.15
N SER A 318 -0.16 -24.35 -36.17
CA SER A 318 -0.59 -25.10 -37.34
C SER A 318 0.60 -25.65 -38.14
N ALA A 319 1.67 -24.87 -38.32
CA ALA A 319 2.86 -25.33 -39.01
C ALA A 319 3.55 -26.51 -38.29
N VAL A 320 3.71 -26.43 -36.98
CA VAL A 320 4.31 -27.52 -36.18
C VAL A 320 3.44 -28.77 -36.18
N LEU A 321 2.11 -28.63 -36.04
CA LEU A 321 1.19 -29.76 -36.11
C LEU A 321 1.13 -30.38 -37.50
N ALA A 322 1.40 -29.60 -38.55
CA ALA A 322 1.41 -30.11 -39.90
C ALA A 322 2.56 -31.09 -40.17
N GLU A 323 3.69 -30.92 -39.47
CA GLU A 323 4.82 -31.83 -39.54
C GLU A 323 4.67 -33.06 -38.61
N ASP A 324 3.88 -32.97 -37.54
CA ASP A 324 3.66 -34.06 -36.58
C ASP A 324 2.38 -34.87 -36.88
N ARG A 325 2.49 -35.84 -37.80
CA ARG A 325 1.38 -36.75 -38.18
C ARG A 325 0.72 -37.46 -37.00
N LYS A 326 1.44 -37.73 -35.90
CA LYS A 326 0.87 -38.43 -34.73
C LYS A 326 -0.03 -37.51 -33.90
N LYS A 327 0.13 -36.19 -34.01
CA LYS A 327 -0.64 -35.18 -33.26
C LYS A 327 -1.51 -34.31 -34.14
N TRP A 328 -1.64 -34.62 -35.43
CA TRP A 328 -2.51 -33.92 -36.37
C TRP A 328 -3.96 -33.79 -35.88
N TYR A 329 -4.45 -34.74 -35.08
CA TYR A 329 -5.78 -34.69 -34.46
C TYR A 329 -6.00 -33.50 -33.50
N LEU A 330 -4.93 -32.78 -33.11
CA LEU A 330 -4.97 -31.55 -32.32
C LEU A 330 -5.05 -30.28 -33.17
N MET A 331 -5.05 -30.42 -34.50
CA MET A 331 -5.14 -29.28 -35.42
C MET A 331 -6.44 -28.50 -35.14
N PRO A 332 -6.35 -27.20 -34.85
CA PRO A 332 -7.54 -26.37 -34.66
C PRO A 332 -8.40 -26.42 -35.92
N GLN A 333 -9.70 -26.65 -35.75
CA GLN A 333 -10.66 -26.60 -36.85
C GLN A 333 -11.04 -25.14 -37.12
N ASP A 334 -11.38 -24.81 -38.37
CA ASP A 334 -11.81 -23.44 -38.73
C ASP A 334 -13.02 -22.99 -37.89
N SER A 335 -13.96 -23.90 -37.62
CA SER A 335 -15.09 -23.62 -36.73
C SER A 335 -14.67 -23.28 -35.30
N ASP A 336 -13.59 -23.91 -34.81
CA ASP A 336 -13.06 -23.62 -33.47
C ASP A 336 -12.38 -22.26 -33.45
N ILE A 337 -11.63 -21.93 -34.49
CA ILE A 337 -10.93 -20.64 -34.62
C ILE A 337 -11.94 -19.50 -34.60
N THR A 338 -13.02 -19.59 -35.37
CA THR A 338 -14.09 -18.57 -35.38
C THR A 338 -14.75 -18.41 -34.01
N ILE A 339 -15.00 -19.52 -33.30
CA ILE A 339 -15.54 -19.46 -31.92
C ILE A 339 -14.53 -18.79 -30.98
N LEU A 340 -13.24 -19.13 -31.08
CA LEU A 340 -12.18 -18.57 -30.24
C LEU A 340 -11.98 -17.07 -30.50
N GLU A 341 -12.06 -16.62 -31.76
CA GLU A 341 -12.04 -15.21 -32.13
C GLU A 341 -13.23 -14.46 -31.53
N THR A 342 -14.44 -15.04 -31.59
CA THR A 342 -15.63 -14.46 -30.95
C THR A 342 -15.46 -14.36 -29.43
N VAL A 343 -14.93 -15.41 -28.78
CA VAL A 343 -14.64 -15.41 -27.33
C VAL A 343 -13.63 -14.32 -26.98
N LYS A 344 -12.58 -14.16 -27.78
CA LYS A 344 -11.57 -13.10 -27.61
C LYS A 344 -12.20 -11.71 -27.68
N GLU A 345 -13.05 -11.46 -28.66
CA GLU A 345 -13.72 -10.16 -28.84
C GLU A 345 -14.63 -9.83 -27.65
N VAL A 346 -15.37 -10.80 -27.13
CA VAL A 346 -16.26 -10.61 -25.97
C VAL A 346 -15.46 -10.42 -24.67
N LEU A 347 -14.42 -11.22 -24.45
CA LEU A 347 -13.65 -11.17 -23.19
C LEU A 347 -12.66 -10.02 -23.12
N SER A 348 -12.16 -9.50 -24.24
CA SER A 348 -11.19 -8.40 -24.30
C SER A 348 -11.60 -7.15 -23.49
N PRO A 349 -12.78 -6.54 -23.72
CA PRO A 349 -13.22 -5.40 -22.92
C PRO A 349 -13.46 -5.77 -21.45
N LEU A 350 -13.93 -7.00 -21.18
CA LEU A 350 -14.21 -7.47 -19.82
C LEU A 350 -12.92 -7.64 -19.00
N SER A 351 -11.85 -8.15 -19.61
CA SER A 351 -10.53 -8.27 -18.98
C SER A 351 -9.95 -6.89 -18.63
N THR A 352 -10.14 -5.89 -19.50
CA THR A 352 -9.74 -4.52 -19.20
C THR A 352 -10.48 -3.97 -17.96
N PHE A 353 -11.78 -4.26 -17.84
CA PHE A 353 -12.58 -3.87 -16.67
C PHE A 353 -12.15 -4.59 -15.38
N THR A 354 -11.89 -5.90 -15.43
CA THR A 354 -11.44 -6.66 -14.24
C THR A 354 -10.11 -6.13 -13.73
N VAL A 355 -9.17 -5.80 -14.62
CA VAL A 355 -7.89 -5.17 -14.27
C VAL A 355 -8.09 -3.79 -13.64
N ALA A 356 -8.92 -2.94 -14.24
CA ALA A 356 -9.19 -1.59 -13.72
C ALA A 356 -9.82 -1.62 -12.32
N LEU A 357 -10.78 -2.52 -12.07
CA LEU A 357 -11.47 -2.67 -10.79
C LEU A 357 -10.64 -3.42 -9.73
N SER A 358 -9.57 -4.09 -10.14
CA SER A 358 -8.64 -4.78 -9.24
C SER A 358 -7.59 -3.84 -8.62
N GLY A 359 -7.62 -2.55 -8.95
CA GLY A 359 -6.71 -1.55 -8.40
C GLY A 359 -6.89 -1.29 -6.90
N GLU A 360 -5.79 -0.91 -6.23
CA GLU A 360 -5.76 -0.54 -4.81
C GLU A 360 -5.34 0.93 -4.56
N LYS A 361 -5.02 1.66 -5.64
CA LYS A 361 -4.42 3.01 -5.58
C LYS A 361 -5.30 4.10 -6.18
N HIS A 362 -6.50 3.74 -6.62
CA HIS A 362 -7.48 4.64 -7.22
C HIS A 362 -8.88 4.20 -6.81
N THR A 363 -9.87 5.06 -7.00
CA THR A 363 -11.26 4.79 -6.67
C THR A 363 -11.80 3.69 -7.57
N THR A 364 -12.47 2.66 -7.05
CA THR A 364 -12.95 1.54 -7.89
C THR A 364 -14.47 1.43 -7.90
N LEU A 365 -15.15 1.71 -6.78
CA LEU A 365 -16.60 1.57 -6.70
C LEU A 365 -17.36 2.51 -7.65
N SER A 366 -16.87 3.73 -7.86
CA SER A 366 -17.49 4.72 -8.75
C SER A 366 -17.53 4.29 -10.22
N TYR A 367 -16.65 3.38 -10.65
CA TYR A 367 -16.67 2.83 -12.01
C TYR A 367 -17.72 1.74 -12.23
N VAL A 368 -18.29 1.17 -11.16
CA VAL A 368 -19.21 0.04 -11.29
C VAL A 368 -20.41 0.38 -12.15
N LEU A 369 -21.07 1.53 -11.94
CA LEU A 369 -22.23 1.94 -12.75
C LEU A 369 -21.84 2.24 -14.22
N PRO A 370 -20.83 3.06 -14.52
CA PRO A 370 -20.35 3.27 -15.89
C PRO A 370 -19.97 1.96 -16.62
N ILE A 371 -19.23 1.07 -15.97
CA ILE A 371 -18.82 -0.23 -16.54
C ILE A 371 -20.04 -1.10 -16.79
N THR A 372 -20.96 -1.17 -15.84
CA THR A 372 -22.21 -1.93 -15.96
C THR A 372 -23.05 -1.43 -17.13
N TRP A 373 -23.18 -0.11 -17.28
CA TRP A 373 -23.83 0.50 -18.43
C TRP A 373 -23.13 0.13 -19.75
N LYS A 374 -21.80 0.18 -19.79
CA LYS A 374 -21.04 -0.18 -20.99
C LYS A 374 -21.23 -1.66 -21.35
N ILE A 375 -21.19 -2.56 -20.38
CA ILE A 375 -21.47 -3.99 -20.56
C ILE A 375 -22.89 -4.17 -21.12
N TYR A 376 -23.90 -3.52 -20.55
CA TYR A 376 -25.28 -3.63 -21.00
C TYR A 376 -25.54 -3.01 -22.38
N SER A 377 -24.74 -2.02 -22.78
CA SER A 377 -24.80 -1.44 -24.13
C SER A 377 -24.13 -2.32 -25.20
N THR A 378 -23.24 -3.23 -24.77
CA THR A 378 -22.41 -4.05 -25.68
C THR A 378 -22.98 -5.47 -25.81
N LEU A 379 -23.55 -6.02 -24.74
CA LEU A 379 -24.11 -7.38 -24.68
C LEU A 379 -25.63 -7.38 -24.84
N THR A 380 -26.20 -8.53 -25.22
CA THR A 380 -27.66 -8.65 -25.36
C THR A 380 -28.37 -8.64 -23.99
N ILE A 381 -29.69 -8.41 -23.99
CA ILE A 381 -30.49 -8.33 -22.76
C ILE A 381 -30.47 -9.66 -21.99
N GLU A 382 -30.52 -10.80 -22.67
CA GLU A 382 -30.53 -12.12 -22.03
C GLU A 382 -29.22 -12.42 -21.30
N ASP A 383 -28.08 -12.04 -21.89
CA ASP A 383 -26.74 -12.25 -21.33
C ASP A 383 -26.50 -11.43 -20.04
N THR A 384 -27.27 -10.36 -19.84
CA THR A 384 -27.03 -9.38 -18.76
C THR A 384 -27.96 -9.53 -17.56
N ASN A 385 -29.03 -10.33 -17.66
CA ASN A 385 -30.04 -10.48 -16.61
C ASN A 385 -29.47 -11.01 -15.29
N ASP A 386 -28.51 -11.95 -15.34
CA ASP A 386 -27.89 -12.48 -14.12
C ASP A 386 -27.07 -11.41 -13.38
N LEU A 387 -26.33 -10.59 -14.12
CA LEU A 387 -25.54 -9.51 -13.53
C LEU A 387 -26.45 -8.40 -12.98
N LYS A 388 -27.53 -8.05 -13.69
CA LYS A 388 -28.55 -7.10 -13.22
C LYS A 388 -29.13 -7.54 -11.88
N HIS A 389 -29.61 -8.77 -11.80
CA HIS A 389 -30.22 -9.32 -10.58
C HIS A 389 -29.28 -9.32 -9.37
N ARG A 390 -27.98 -9.55 -9.58
CA ARG A 390 -26.97 -9.49 -8.49
C ARG A 390 -26.78 -8.09 -7.91
N TYR A 391 -27.10 -7.05 -8.67
CA TYR A 391 -26.97 -5.65 -8.28
C TYR A 391 -28.31 -4.95 -8.02
N GLU A 392 -29.45 -5.65 -8.07
CA GLU A 392 -30.79 -5.06 -7.85
C GLU A 392 -31.03 -4.59 -6.40
N ASN A 393 -30.25 -5.06 -5.43
CA ASN A 393 -30.44 -4.69 -4.03
C ASN A 393 -30.42 -3.17 -3.83
N ARG A 394 -31.46 -2.63 -3.17
CA ARG A 394 -31.66 -1.19 -3.03
C ARG A 394 -30.55 -0.48 -2.25
N ASN A 395 -30.07 -1.07 -1.15
CA ASN A 395 -29.00 -0.48 -0.35
C ASN A 395 -27.69 -0.45 -1.14
N LEU A 396 -27.40 -1.52 -1.88
CA LEU A 396 -26.24 -1.57 -2.77
C LEU A 396 -26.37 -0.51 -3.87
N GLN A 397 -27.53 -0.38 -4.52
CA GLN A 397 -27.77 0.65 -5.53
C GLN A 397 -27.56 2.05 -4.97
N LEU A 398 -28.04 2.36 -3.76
CA LEU A 398 -27.82 3.64 -3.12
C LEU A 398 -26.33 3.94 -2.92
N VAL A 399 -25.55 2.95 -2.45
CA VAL A 399 -24.10 3.09 -2.23
C VAL A 399 -23.35 3.27 -3.56
N LEU A 400 -23.70 2.49 -4.59
CA LEU A 400 -23.11 2.62 -5.92
C LEU A 400 -23.41 3.98 -6.55
N ASN A 401 -24.66 4.44 -6.47
CA ASN A 401 -25.06 5.77 -6.97
C ASN A 401 -24.38 6.88 -6.15
N THR A 402 -24.23 6.71 -4.84
CA THR A 402 -23.53 7.69 -3.98
C THR A 402 -22.05 7.82 -4.36
N ALA A 403 -21.34 6.69 -4.52
CA ALA A 403 -19.94 6.70 -4.93
C ALA A 403 -19.76 7.25 -6.35
N THR A 404 -20.68 6.96 -7.28
CA THR A 404 -20.66 7.49 -8.65
C THR A 404 -20.96 8.98 -8.68
N PHE A 405 -21.93 9.45 -7.88
CA PHE A 405 -22.25 10.88 -7.74
C PHE A 405 -21.09 11.69 -7.17
N LEU A 406 -20.39 11.15 -6.17
CA LEU A 406 -19.21 11.80 -5.58
C LEU A 406 -17.95 11.69 -6.46
N ASP A 407 -18.01 11.00 -7.60
CA ASP A 407 -16.93 11.01 -8.59
C ASP A 407 -17.20 12.14 -9.61
N PRO A 408 -16.39 13.21 -9.64
CA PRO A 408 -16.63 14.38 -10.49
C PRO A 408 -16.68 14.07 -11.99
N ARG A 409 -16.22 12.90 -12.42
CA ARG A 409 -16.26 12.44 -13.82
C ARG A 409 -17.61 11.88 -14.24
N PHE A 410 -18.43 11.47 -13.28
CA PHE A 410 -19.70 10.78 -13.51
C PHE A 410 -20.88 11.39 -12.74
N LYS A 411 -20.70 12.57 -12.13
CA LYS A 411 -21.66 13.11 -11.16
C LYS A 411 -23.07 13.37 -11.70
N ASP A 412 -23.24 13.54 -13.00
CA ASP A 412 -24.55 13.67 -13.66
C ASP A 412 -24.84 12.50 -14.61
N SER A 413 -23.82 11.70 -14.91
CA SER A 413 -23.87 10.55 -15.81
C SER A 413 -24.07 9.22 -15.06
N PHE A 414 -24.85 8.29 -15.62
CA PHE A 414 -25.03 6.91 -15.10
C PHE A 414 -25.75 6.77 -13.73
N ILE A 415 -26.13 7.87 -13.09
CA ILE A 415 -26.84 7.88 -11.80
C ILE A 415 -28.34 7.82 -12.04
N THR A 416 -29.02 6.91 -11.33
CA THR A 416 -30.48 6.71 -11.40
C THR A 416 -31.21 7.17 -10.15
N LEU A 417 -30.52 7.30 -9.01
CA LEU A 417 -31.11 7.60 -7.70
C LEU A 417 -30.66 8.96 -7.15
N LYS A 418 -30.51 9.97 -8.01
CA LYS A 418 -29.89 11.26 -7.65
C LYS A 418 -30.51 11.92 -6.41
N GLU A 419 -31.84 12.04 -6.37
CA GLU A 419 -32.55 12.64 -5.22
C GLU A 419 -32.35 11.87 -3.91
N GLU A 420 -32.35 10.53 -3.98
CA GLU A 420 -32.13 9.69 -2.80
C GLU A 420 -30.69 9.74 -2.32
N VAL A 421 -29.72 9.83 -3.25
CA VAL A 421 -28.31 10.06 -2.93
C VAL A 421 -28.15 11.39 -2.21
N ILE A 422 -28.77 12.45 -2.71
CA ILE A 422 -28.73 13.78 -2.08
C ILE A 422 -29.30 13.69 -0.65
N GLN A 423 -30.48 13.10 -0.48
CA GLN A 423 -31.10 12.97 0.84
C GLN A 423 -30.26 12.10 1.78
N HIS A 424 -29.67 11.01 1.27
CA HIS A 424 -28.80 10.13 2.04
C HIS A 424 -27.52 10.83 2.49
N LEU A 425 -26.87 11.61 1.60
CA LEU A 425 -25.70 12.41 1.94
C LEU A 425 -26.03 13.43 3.03
N ILE A 426 -27.22 14.04 2.98
CA ILE A 426 -27.68 14.97 4.02
C ILE A 426 -27.77 14.27 5.37
N VAL A 427 -28.52 13.17 5.44
CA VAL A 427 -28.73 12.43 6.70
C VAL A 427 -27.42 11.91 7.27
N ASP A 428 -26.57 11.29 6.44
CA ASP A 428 -25.32 10.66 6.86
C ASP A 428 -24.30 11.68 7.38
N ASN A 429 -24.15 12.83 6.70
CA ASN A 429 -23.24 13.88 7.14
C ASN A 429 -23.73 14.56 8.43
N ILE A 430 -25.03 14.85 8.54
CA ILE A 430 -25.61 15.47 9.73
C ILE A 430 -25.44 14.56 10.94
N GLN A 431 -25.73 13.27 10.81
CA GLN A 431 -25.49 12.29 11.88
C GLN A 431 -24.01 12.27 12.28
N GLY A 432 -23.10 12.27 11.30
CA GLY A 432 -21.65 12.35 11.54
C GLY A 432 -21.22 13.61 12.31
N LEU A 433 -21.85 14.75 12.06
CA LEU A 433 -21.59 16.01 12.77
C LEU A 433 -22.07 15.98 14.23
N TYR A 434 -23.22 15.37 14.51
CA TYR A 434 -23.72 15.23 15.88
C TYR A 434 -22.86 14.29 16.72
N THR A 435 -22.42 13.15 16.16
CA THR A 435 -21.49 12.24 16.84
C THR A 435 -20.15 12.92 17.15
N ARG A 436 -19.72 13.87 16.32
CA ARG A 436 -18.48 14.64 16.51
C ARG A 436 -18.58 15.73 17.59
N ARG A 437 -19.79 16.17 17.96
CA ARG A 437 -20.03 17.23 18.96
C ARG A 437 -20.21 16.74 20.40
N VAL A 438 -20.24 15.43 20.67
CA VAL A 438 -20.32 14.90 22.05
C VAL A 438 -18.90 14.65 22.59
N PRO A 439 -18.37 15.47 23.52
CA PRO A 439 -17.16 15.10 24.25
C PRO A 439 -17.54 14.00 25.25
N SER A 440 -16.79 12.90 25.22
CA SER A 440 -16.78 11.89 26.28
C SER A 440 -16.56 12.58 27.64
N LEU A 441 -17.59 12.56 28.50
CA LEU A 441 -17.48 12.95 29.90
C LEU A 441 -16.67 11.89 30.65
N GLU A 442 -15.35 12.07 30.73
CA GLU A 442 -14.54 11.43 31.78
C GLU A 442 -13.53 12.42 32.37
N THR A 443 -13.86 12.83 33.61
CA THR A 443 -13.01 13.10 34.77
C THR A 443 -11.82 14.06 34.59
N SER A 444 -12.04 15.32 34.99
CA SER A 444 -11.00 16.33 35.19
C SER A 444 -10.28 16.18 36.53
N LEU A 445 -8.95 16.32 36.50
CA LEU A 445 -8.12 16.79 37.61
C LEU A 445 -7.30 18.01 37.13
N PRO A 446 -7.12 19.05 37.95
CA PRO A 446 -6.72 20.36 37.48
C PRO A 446 -5.19 20.52 37.40
N SER A 447 -4.70 21.24 36.40
CA SER A 447 -3.37 21.83 36.45
C SER A 447 -3.30 23.22 35.80
N ALA A 448 -3.08 24.17 36.70
CA ALA A 448 -2.39 25.46 36.60
C ALA A 448 -2.24 26.13 35.21
N THR A 449 -2.94 27.25 35.10
CA THR A 449 -2.77 28.37 34.18
C THR A 449 -1.33 28.92 34.17
N GLN A 450 -0.79 29.24 32.99
CA GLN A 450 -0.03 30.48 32.74
C GLN A 450 -0.13 30.95 31.27
N PRO A 451 -0.07 32.27 30.99
CA PRO A 451 -0.45 32.86 29.71
C PRO A 451 0.77 33.14 28.80
N THR A 452 0.63 32.95 27.49
CA THR A 452 1.61 33.50 26.53
C THR A 452 0.92 34.28 25.40
N LYS A 453 1.47 35.48 25.16
CA LYS A 453 0.93 36.58 24.35
C LYS A 453 1.02 36.28 22.84
N LYS A 454 -0.06 36.56 22.10
CA LYS A 454 -0.09 36.62 20.63
C LYS A 454 0.58 37.92 20.14
N TYR A 455 1.54 37.82 19.24
CA TYR A 455 2.03 38.95 18.44
C TYR A 455 1.26 38.96 17.10
N ARG A 456 0.54 40.06 16.82
CA ARG A 456 -0.08 40.35 15.52
C ARG A 456 0.88 41.19 14.69
N THR A 457 1.06 40.86 13.42
CA THR A 457 1.44 41.87 12.40
C THR A 457 0.51 41.70 11.21
N ASP A 458 -0.26 42.76 10.99
CA ASP A 458 -1.28 42.95 9.99
C ASP A 458 -0.65 43.70 8.81
N LEU A 459 -0.55 43.03 7.66
CA LEU A 459 -0.20 43.64 6.37
C LEU A 459 -1.35 43.49 5.35
N LYS A 460 -2.47 42.89 5.77
CA LYS A 460 -3.62 42.58 4.91
C LYS A 460 -4.71 43.65 5.03
N GLY A 461 -4.79 44.35 6.16
CA GLY A 461 -5.69 45.47 6.38
C GLY A 461 -5.29 46.77 5.67
N LEU A 462 -4.02 46.94 5.29
CA LEU A 462 -3.54 48.17 4.65
C LEU A 462 -3.84 48.26 3.13
N LEU A 463 -4.08 47.13 2.48
CA LEU A 463 -4.26 47.05 1.01
C LEU A 463 -5.71 47.21 0.55
N LEU A 464 -6.68 47.20 1.47
CA LEU A 464 -8.12 47.28 1.14
C LEU A 464 -8.67 48.72 1.10
N ASN A 465 -7.86 49.74 1.42
CA ASN A 465 -8.30 51.14 1.49
C ASN A 465 -8.05 51.98 0.22
N ILE A 466 -7.76 51.37 -0.94
CA ILE A 466 -7.45 52.12 -2.17
C ILE A 466 -8.54 52.01 -3.27
N GLN A 467 -9.62 51.26 -3.07
CA GLN A 467 -10.71 51.20 -4.06
C GLN A 467 -12.09 51.36 -3.43
N GLY A 468 -12.38 52.57 -2.94
CA GLY A 468 -13.73 53.14 -3.08
C GLY A 468 -13.97 53.51 -4.56
N GLU A 469 -15.17 53.75 -5.08
CA GLU A 469 -16.50 53.94 -4.53
C GLU A 469 -17.48 53.66 -5.69
N ARG A 470 -18.61 53.00 -5.43
CA ARG A 470 -19.88 53.32 -6.10
C ARG A 470 -21.05 52.81 -5.25
N LYS A 471 -21.48 53.69 -4.33
CA LYS A 471 -22.74 53.60 -3.61
C LYS A 471 -23.91 53.61 -4.60
N LYS A 472 -24.87 52.69 -4.41
CA LYS A 472 -26.31 53.01 -4.50
C LYS A 472 -26.98 52.52 -3.23
N GLN A 473 -27.61 53.45 -2.54
CA GLN A 473 -28.37 53.30 -1.31
C GLN A 473 -29.73 52.65 -1.59
N HIS A 474 -30.19 51.70 -0.76
CA HIS A 474 -31.43 51.84 0.01
C HIS A 474 -31.68 50.63 0.91
N GLY A 475 -32.13 50.89 2.14
CA GLY A 475 -32.80 49.94 3.03
C GLY A 475 -31.94 49.41 4.18
N GLU A 476 -31.82 50.20 5.25
CA GLU A 476 -31.55 49.68 6.59
C GLU A 476 -32.70 48.75 6.99
N ASP A 477 -32.38 47.48 7.19
CA ASP A 477 -32.89 46.72 8.33
C ASP A 477 -31.70 45.95 8.88
N THR A 478 -31.30 46.29 10.10
CA THR A 478 -30.31 45.52 10.84
C THR A 478 -31.09 44.51 11.69
N PRO A 479 -30.93 43.20 11.45
CA PRO A 479 -30.94 42.25 12.54
C PRO A 479 -29.50 41.78 12.77
N THR A 480 -29.00 42.07 13.96
CA THR A 480 -28.07 41.24 14.73
C THR A 480 -27.76 39.88 14.10
N ALA A 481 -26.52 39.71 13.61
CA ALA A 481 -26.00 38.45 13.12
C ALA A 481 -25.86 37.44 14.28
N SER A 482 -26.95 36.72 14.54
CA SER A 482 -26.94 35.35 15.06
C SER A 482 -27.25 34.43 13.89
N THR A 483 -26.26 34.11 13.05
CA THR A 483 -26.41 33.02 12.08
C THR A 483 -25.93 31.72 12.72
N ASP A 484 -26.76 31.18 13.62
CA ASP A 484 -26.89 29.72 13.73
C ASP A 484 -27.56 29.25 12.43
N GLU A 485 -26.80 29.20 11.34
CA GLU A 485 -27.26 28.52 10.13
C GLU A 485 -27.28 27.01 10.40
N ASP A 486 -28.43 26.40 10.10
CA ASP A 486 -28.67 24.97 10.26
C ASP A 486 -27.65 24.15 9.44
N PRO A 487 -26.96 23.15 10.02
CA PRO A 487 -26.02 22.27 9.29
C PRO A 487 -26.58 21.66 8.00
N GLU A 488 -27.89 21.43 7.93
CA GLU A 488 -28.55 20.97 6.70
C GLU A 488 -28.47 22.00 5.57
N SER A 489 -28.63 23.28 5.89
CA SER A 489 -28.59 24.39 4.92
C SER A 489 -27.21 24.52 4.27
N TRP A 490 -26.13 24.40 5.05
CA TRP A 490 -24.77 24.42 4.51
C TRP A 490 -24.51 23.29 3.52
N LEU A 491 -24.96 22.08 3.85
CA LEU A 491 -24.76 20.92 2.99
C LEU A 491 -25.60 21.00 1.71
N ARG A 492 -26.81 21.53 1.77
CA ARG A 492 -27.63 21.82 0.58
C ARG A 492 -26.96 22.85 -0.33
N ASN A 493 -26.31 23.87 0.25
CA ASN A 493 -25.55 24.85 -0.51
C ASN A 493 -24.31 24.23 -1.18
N GLU A 494 -23.56 23.36 -0.47
CA GLU A 494 -22.45 22.60 -1.06
C GLU A 494 -22.89 21.69 -2.20
N LEU A 495 -24.00 20.96 -2.03
CA LEU A 495 -24.58 20.09 -3.07
C LEU A 495 -24.97 20.90 -4.30
N THR A 496 -25.67 22.02 -4.11
CA THR A 496 -26.05 22.92 -5.21
C THR A 496 -24.80 23.42 -5.95
N LEU A 497 -23.77 23.83 -5.21
CA LEU A 497 -22.51 24.26 -5.81
C LEU A 497 -21.85 23.12 -6.60
N TYR A 498 -21.75 21.92 -6.01
CA TYR A 498 -21.15 20.74 -6.64
C TYR A 498 -21.86 20.37 -7.94
N GLU A 499 -23.19 20.38 -7.96
CA GLU A 499 -23.99 20.11 -9.16
C GLU A 499 -23.73 21.12 -10.28
N THR A 500 -23.55 22.40 -9.95
CA THR A 500 -23.28 23.44 -10.97
C THR A 500 -21.89 23.40 -11.59
N MET A 501 -20.93 22.68 -10.99
CA MET A 501 -19.59 22.53 -11.57
C MET A 501 -19.64 21.70 -12.88
N PRO A 502 -18.63 21.73 -13.76
CA PRO A 502 -18.59 20.82 -14.91
C PRO A 502 -18.11 19.41 -14.51
N GLU A 503 -18.58 18.38 -15.23
CA GLU A 503 -17.98 17.03 -15.17
C GLU A 503 -16.50 17.08 -15.59
N GLN A 504 -15.69 16.24 -14.96
CA GLN A 504 -14.26 16.11 -15.27
C GLN A 504 -14.00 15.11 -16.40
N SER A 505 -12.85 15.25 -17.06
CA SER A 505 -12.38 14.27 -18.06
C SER A 505 -12.16 12.90 -17.42
N ALA A 506 -12.38 11.83 -18.20
CA ALA A 506 -12.14 10.45 -17.75
C ALA A 506 -10.66 10.17 -17.40
N GLU A 507 -9.73 10.98 -17.92
CA GLU A 507 -8.28 10.86 -17.68
C GLU A 507 -7.84 11.46 -16.34
N GLU A 508 -8.66 12.32 -15.73
CA GLU A 508 -8.33 12.99 -14.47
C GLU A 508 -8.53 12.07 -13.25
N ASP A 509 -7.74 12.29 -12.20
CA ASP A 509 -7.89 11.58 -10.94
C ASP A 509 -8.93 12.28 -10.05
N PRO A 510 -10.06 11.63 -9.71
CA PRO A 510 -11.09 12.22 -8.87
C PRO A 510 -10.58 12.63 -7.48
N LEU A 511 -9.58 11.93 -6.93
CA LEU A 511 -9.02 12.28 -5.63
C LEU A 511 -8.24 13.59 -5.69
N ASN A 512 -7.51 13.82 -6.78
CA ASN A 512 -6.79 15.06 -6.99
C ASN A 512 -7.75 16.25 -7.22
N TRP A 513 -8.89 16.00 -7.87
CA TRP A 513 -9.95 17.01 -7.98
C TRP A 513 -10.52 17.39 -6.60
N TRP A 514 -10.84 16.40 -5.77
CA TRP A 514 -11.33 16.67 -4.42
C TRP A 514 -10.30 17.38 -3.55
N LYS A 515 -9.01 17.07 -3.72
CA LYS A 515 -7.91 17.78 -3.05
C LYS A 515 -7.91 19.28 -3.33
N THR A 516 -8.22 19.69 -4.56
CA THR A 516 -8.29 21.11 -4.92
C THR A 516 -9.62 21.76 -4.53
N HIS A 517 -10.69 20.98 -4.34
CA HIS A 517 -12.05 21.44 -4.06
C HIS A 517 -12.54 21.14 -2.62
N GLU A 518 -11.67 20.65 -1.74
CA GLU A 518 -12.03 20.38 -0.33
C GLU A 518 -12.40 21.66 0.44
N SER A 519 -11.76 22.79 0.14
CA SER A 519 -12.09 24.06 0.80
C SER A 519 -13.48 24.60 0.48
N PRO A 520 -13.97 24.60 -0.79
CA PRO A 520 -15.34 25.00 -1.08
C PRO A 520 -16.40 23.94 -0.78
N LEU A 521 -16.02 22.65 -0.67
CA LEU A 521 -16.94 21.52 -0.47
C LEU A 521 -16.52 20.63 0.73
N PRO A 522 -16.33 21.17 1.95
CA PRO A 522 -15.72 20.42 3.05
C PRO A 522 -16.55 19.23 3.55
N HIS A 523 -17.88 19.31 3.55
CA HIS A 523 -18.74 18.21 4.00
C HIS A 523 -18.84 17.13 2.92
N LEU A 524 -19.00 17.52 1.65
CA LEU A 524 -18.98 16.55 0.55
C LEU A 524 -17.62 15.90 0.37
N ALA A 525 -16.52 16.63 0.60
CA ALA A 525 -15.17 16.09 0.64
C ALA A 525 -15.03 15.00 1.72
N HIS A 526 -15.63 15.21 2.89
CA HIS A 526 -15.65 14.21 3.95
C HIS A 526 -16.43 12.95 3.53
N ALA A 527 -17.59 13.12 2.90
CA ALA A 527 -18.36 12.01 2.34
C ALA A 527 -17.61 11.30 1.21
N ALA A 528 -16.92 12.04 0.35
CA ALA A 528 -16.09 11.50 -0.73
C ALA A 528 -14.99 10.59 -0.17
N LYS A 529 -14.30 10.99 0.92
CA LYS A 529 -13.33 10.13 1.63
C LYS A 529 -13.96 8.81 2.10
N LYS A 530 -15.23 8.82 2.52
CA LYS A 530 -15.99 7.62 2.93
C LYS A 530 -16.35 6.71 1.75
N TYR A 531 -17.00 7.23 0.71
CA TYR A 531 -17.55 6.40 -0.36
C TYR A 531 -16.55 6.05 -1.46
N LEU A 532 -15.60 6.94 -1.78
CA LEU A 532 -14.62 6.70 -2.84
C LEU A 532 -13.50 5.73 -2.42
N CYS A 533 -13.33 5.49 -1.11
CA CYS A 533 -12.39 4.48 -0.61
C CYS A 533 -12.90 3.03 -0.73
N ILE A 534 -14.18 2.85 -1.09
CA ILE A 534 -14.78 1.52 -1.15
C ILE A 534 -14.23 0.75 -2.35
N ALA A 535 -13.79 -0.48 -2.07
CA ALA A 535 -13.32 -1.40 -3.09
C ALA A 535 -14.50 -2.02 -3.85
N ALA A 536 -14.47 -1.99 -5.19
CA ALA A 536 -15.42 -2.73 -6.02
C ALA A 536 -15.15 -4.24 -6.07
N SER A 537 -13.94 -4.66 -5.69
CA SER A 537 -13.46 -6.04 -5.82
C SER A 537 -12.74 -6.52 -4.55
N SER A 538 -12.87 -7.83 -4.26
CA SER A 538 -12.12 -8.55 -3.22
C SER A 538 -10.71 -8.98 -3.66
N CYS A 539 -10.24 -8.59 -4.85
CA CYS A 539 -8.93 -9.01 -5.35
C CYS A 539 -7.75 -8.61 -4.44
N ALA A 540 -7.91 -7.58 -3.60
CA ALA A 540 -6.88 -7.20 -2.63
C ALA A 540 -6.61 -8.30 -1.59
N SER A 541 -7.66 -8.93 -1.03
CA SER A 541 -7.54 -10.09 -0.12
C SER A 541 -7.10 -11.35 -0.86
N GLU A 542 -7.53 -11.58 -2.10
CA GLU A 542 -7.06 -12.71 -2.92
C GLU A 542 -5.55 -12.64 -3.20
N ARG A 543 -5.00 -11.44 -3.42
CA ARG A 543 -3.55 -11.21 -3.58
C ARG A 543 -2.77 -11.55 -2.31
N VAL A 544 -3.39 -11.47 -1.12
CA VAL A 544 -2.78 -11.95 0.12
C VAL A 544 -2.51 -13.45 0.00
N PHE A 545 -3.46 -14.22 -0.54
CA PHE A 545 -3.33 -15.67 -0.68
C PHE A 545 -2.31 -16.12 -1.70
N SER A 546 -2.07 -15.33 -2.74
CA SER A 546 -0.95 -15.58 -3.65
C SER A 546 0.39 -15.53 -2.89
N SER A 547 0.55 -14.57 -1.98
CA SER A 547 1.72 -14.50 -1.09
C SER A 547 1.73 -15.62 -0.06
N SER A 548 0.57 -15.93 0.55
CA SER A 548 0.42 -17.05 1.48
C SER A 548 0.79 -18.39 0.84
N GLY A 549 0.42 -18.63 -0.42
CA GLY A 549 0.78 -19.85 -1.16
C GLY A 549 2.28 -20.00 -1.42
N LEU A 550 2.98 -18.88 -1.67
CA LEU A 550 4.44 -18.87 -1.79
C LEU A 550 5.12 -19.16 -0.45
N ILE A 551 4.59 -18.59 0.65
CA ILE A 551 5.08 -18.80 2.01
C ILE A 551 4.81 -20.24 2.47
N CYS A 552 3.59 -20.75 2.26
CA CYS A 552 3.12 -22.09 2.59
C CYS A 552 3.29 -23.07 1.42
N SER A 553 4.48 -23.10 0.82
CA SER A 553 4.82 -24.03 -0.26
C SER A 553 4.90 -25.49 0.22
N PRO A 554 4.89 -26.50 -0.68
CA PRO A 554 5.14 -27.91 -0.32
C PRO A 554 6.43 -28.15 0.47
N ARG A 555 7.44 -27.28 0.29
CA ARG A 555 8.72 -27.32 1.01
C ARG A 555 8.69 -26.55 2.34
N ARG A 556 7.56 -25.94 2.71
CA ARG A 556 7.33 -25.05 3.87
C ARG A 556 5.98 -25.31 4.58
N SER A 557 5.50 -26.54 4.61
CA SER A 557 4.18 -26.89 5.17
C SER A 557 4.10 -26.97 6.71
N ARG A 558 5.23 -26.80 7.43
CA ARG A 558 5.31 -26.96 8.90
C ARG A 558 5.43 -25.65 9.68
N LEU A 559 5.07 -24.50 9.08
CA LEU A 559 5.02 -23.24 9.80
C LEU A 559 3.77 -23.19 10.68
N THR A 560 3.88 -22.60 11.87
CA THR A 560 2.71 -22.33 12.71
C THR A 560 1.89 -21.18 12.11
N GLU A 561 0.60 -21.13 12.42
CA GLU A 561 -0.31 -20.10 11.92
C GLU A 561 0.18 -18.69 12.24
N GLU A 562 0.64 -18.46 13.47
CA GLU A 562 1.26 -17.19 13.91
C GLU A 562 2.43 -16.76 13.00
N HIS A 563 3.31 -17.69 12.63
CA HIS A 563 4.43 -17.36 11.75
C HIS A 563 3.99 -17.12 10.31
N ILE A 564 2.94 -17.80 9.84
CA ILE A 564 2.35 -17.58 8.52
C ILE A 564 1.78 -16.17 8.45
N GLU A 565 0.91 -15.82 9.40
CA GLU A 565 0.31 -14.49 9.51
C GLU A 565 1.38 -13.39 9.53
N MET A 566 2.38 -13.55 10.38
CA MET A 566 3.48 -12.60 10.50
C MET A 566 4.25 -12.38 9.20
N LEU A 567 4.56 -13.46 8.48
CA LEU A 567 5.29 -13.41 7.22
C LEU A 567 4.45 -12.81 6.09
N VAL A 568 3.17 -13.16 6.03
CA VAL A 568 2.22 -12.64 5.03
C VAL A 568 2.03 -11.14 5.24
N PHE A 569 1.79 -10.71 6.48
CA PHE A 569 1.66 -9.31 6.84
C PHE A 569 2.89 -8.48 6.44
N VAL A 570 4.09 -8.97 6.79
CA VAL A 570 5.34 -8.30 6.43
C VAL A 570 5.50 -8.26 4.90
N ALA A 571 5.26 -9.37 4.20
CA ALA A 571 5.40 -9.41 2.74
C ALA A 571 4.48 -8.41 2.04
N LYS A 572 3.26 -8.22 2.54
CA LYS A 572 2.27 -7.30 1.95
C LYS A 572 2.53 -5.83 2.27
N ASN A 573 3.01 -5.52 3.48
CA ASN A 573 3.04 -4.14 3.97
C ASN A 573 4.44 -3.51 4.03
N LEU A 574 5.51 -4.30 4.06
CA LEU A 574 6.86 -3.80 4.34
C LEU A 574 7.33 -2.77 3.32
N GLN A 575 7.04 -2.97 2.04
CA GLN A 575 7.49 -2.07 0.98
C GLN A 575 6.84 -0.69 1.12
N THR A 576 5.52 -0.65 1.30
CA THR A 576 4.75 0.58 1.51
C THR A 576 5.19 1.30 2.79
N ALA A 577 5.33 0.56 3.90
CA ALA A 577 5.79 1.12 5.17
C ALA A 577 7.18 1.79 5.04
N LYS A 578 8.09 1.18 4.28
CA LYS A 578 9.41 1.75 4.01
C LYS A 578 9.37 3.00 3.15
N GLN A 579 8.53 3.03 2.12
CA GLN A 579 8.38 4.20 1.25
C GLN A 579 7.90 5.40 2.07
N ILE A 580 6.94 5.19 2.98
CA ILE A 580 6.44 6.23 3.88
C ILE A 580 7.53 6.71 4.83
N GLN A 581 8.27 5.79 5.47
CA GLN A 581 9.38 6.15 6.36
C GLN A 581 10.50 6.90 5.63
N ALA A 582 10.84 6.51 4.41
CA ALA A 582 11.85 7.18 3.59
C ALA A 582 11.42 8.60 3.18
N GLY A 583 10.15 8.77 2.80
CA GLY A 583 9.55 10.07 2.50
C GLY A 583 9.57 11.01 3.71
N ALA A 584 9.17 10.52 4.89
CA ALA A 584 9.22 11.28 6.14
C ALA A 584 10.65 11.72 6.50
N THR A 585 11.64 10.83 6.32
CA THR A 585 13.04 11.13 6.61
C THR A 585 13.61 12.20 5.67
N THR A 586 13.24 12.14 4.39
CA THR A 586 13.67 13.13 3.37
C THR A 586 13.07 14.50 3.66
N SER A 587 11.77 14.55 3.99
CA SER A 587 11.08 15.77 4.42
C SER A 587 11.70 16.36 5.70
N ALA A 588 11.92 15.54 6.74
CA ALA A 588 12.55 15.98 7.98
C ALA A 588 13.98 16.51 7.77
N ASN A 589 14.77 15.86 6.91
CA ASN A 589 16.11 16.33 6.56
C ASN A 589 16.07 17.66 5.80
N SER A 590 15.10 17.85 4.89
CA SER A 590 14.91 19.12 4.18
C SER A 590 14.52 20.27 5.13
N ILE A 591 13.69 19.98 6.13
CA ILE A 591 13.27 20.94 7.17
C ILE A 591 14.46 21.29 8.07
N LEU A 592 15.24 20.29 8.51
CA LEU A 592 16.46 20.50 9.29
C LEU A 592 17.52 21.29 8.51
N LEU A 593 17.67 21.06 7.21
CA LEU A 593 18.55 21.84 6.34
C LEU A 593 18.09 23.29 6.24
N ARG A 594 16.78 23.54 6.08
CA ARG A 594 16.20 24.90 6.12
C ARG A 594 16.42 25.59 7.47
N ALA A 595 16.17 24.88 8.58
CA ALA A 595 16.39 25.41 9.93
C ALA A 595 17.88 25.78 10.17
N ARG A 596 18.81 24.92 9.76
CA ARG A 596 20.26 25.21 9.83
C ARG A 596 20.68 26.39 8.95
N ARG A 597 20.06 26.57 7.78
CA ARG A 597 20.30 27.75 6.92
C ARG A 597 19.83 29.04 7.61
N VAL A 598 18.66 29.02 8.25
CA VAL A 598 18.13 30.15 9.03
C VAL A 598 19.02 30.49 10.22
N GLU A 599 19.53 29.49 10.94
CA GLU A 599 20.43 29.69 12.09
C GLU A 599 21.80 30.27 11.66
N LYS A 600 22.37 29.79 10.54
CA LYS A 600 23.57 30.36 9.94
C LYS A 600 23.35 31.79 9.46
N ALA A 601 22.23 32.07 8.80
CA ALA A 601 21.87 33.42 8.38
C ALA A 601 21.72 34.37 9.57
N SER A 602 21.08 33.93 10.67
CA SER A 602 20.96 34.71 11.90
C SER A 602 22.32 35.02 12.54
N THR A 603 23.23 34.04 12.57
CA THR A 603 24.57 34.21 13.12
C THR A 603 25.41 35.16 12.26
N PHE A 604 25.31 35.04 10.95
CA PHE A 604 25.98 35.93 9.99
C PHE A 604 25.46 37.37 10.07
N LEU A 605 24.14 37.56 10.18
CA LEU A 605 23.53 38.89 10.39
C LEU A 605 23.99 39.53 11.69
N LYS A 606 24.12 38.76 12.78
CA LYS A 606 24.69 39.27 14.04
C LYS A 606 26.14 39.71 13.90
N SER A 607 26.95 38.99 13.12
CA SER A 607 28.34 39.39 12.79
C SER A 607 28.36 40.69 11.99
N CYS A 608 27.53 40.79 10.95
CA CYS A 608 27.42 41.99 10.12
C CYS A 608 27.00 43.23 10.93
N VAL A 609 26.05 43.08 11.85
CA VAL A 609 25.63 44.15 12.77
C VAL A 609 26.77 44.54 13.72
N SER A 610 27.54 43.57 14.22
CA SER A 610 28.72 43.84 15.04
C SER A 610 29.80 44.62 14.28
N ASP A 611 30.01 44.32 12.99
CA ASP A 611 30.98 45.02 12.14
C ASP A 611 30.53 46.46 11.83
N ILE A 612 29.21 46.69 11.63
CA ILE A 612 28.64 48.04 11.45
C ILE A 612 28.81 48.90 12.72
N LEU A 613 28.72 48.29 13.91
CA LEU A 613 28.84 48.99 15.18
C LEU A 613 30.30 49.26 15.61
N SER A 614 31.29 48.77 14.85
CA SER A 614 32.71 48.97 15.13
C SER A 614 33.23 50.31 14.58
N PRO A 615 34.18 51.00 15.26
CA PRO A 615 34.72 52.27 14.78
C PRO A 615 35.58 52.04 13.52
N GLY A 616 35.06 52.44 12.35
CA GLY A 616 35.68 52.23 11.04
C GLY A 616 34.97 51.24 10.10
N GLY A 617 33.81 50.70 10.52
CA GLY A 617 33.02 49.77 9.71
C GLY A 617 32.53 50.35 8.38
N ASN A 618 32.71 49.61 7.28
CA ASN A 618 32.30 50.02 5.93
C ASN A 618 30.80 49.72 5.70
N ILE A 619 29.95 50.64 6.14
CA ILE A 619 28.47 50.53 6.18
C ILE A 619 27.88 50.13 4.81
N THR A 620 28.47 50.59 3.71
CA THR A 620 27.93 50.40 2.36
C THR A 620 27.99 48.94 1.91
N ASN A 621 29.10 48.25 2.17
CA ASN A 621 29.25 46.84 1.78
C ASN A 621 28.34 45.93 2.62
N THR A 622 28.21 46.21 3.91
CA THR A 622 27.38 45.39 4.80
C THR A 622 25.89 45.54 4.48
N CYS A 623 25.42 46.75 4.14
CA CYS A 623 24.04 46.97 3.71
C CYS A 623 23.72 46.26 2.37
N ILE A 624 24.65 46.22 1.41
CA ILE A 624 24.48 45.50 0.14
C ILE A 624 24.33 43.99 0.39
N ILE A 625 25.19 43.41 1.24
CA ILE A 625 25.15 41.99 1.58
C ILE A 625 23.84 41.62 2.28
N ILE A 626 23.37 42.44 3.23
CA ILE A 626 22.08 42.23 3.92
C ILE A 626 20.92 42.31 2.92
N CYS A 627 20.94 43.26 1.99
CA CYS A 627 19.90 43.41 0.98
C CYS A 627 19.85 42.21 0.01
N CYS A 628 20.99 41.67 -0.42
CA CYS A 628 21.05 40.46 -1.25
C CYS A 628 20.50 39.21 -0.53
N ILE A 629 20.72 39.10 0.78
CA ILE A 629 20.20 37.99 1.61
C ILE A 629 18.68 38.10 1.80
N VAL A 630 18.14 39.30 2.03
CA VAL A 630 16.69 39.52 2.24
C VAL A 630 15.89 39.37 0.95
N CYS A 631 16.45 39.73 -0.21
CA CYS A 631 15.81 39.59 -1.52
C CYS A 631 15.91 38.18 -2.14
N GLY A 632 16.50 37.21 -1.44
CA GLY A 632 16.53 35.80 -1.88
C GLY A 632 17.45 35.51 -3.08
N MET A 633 18.41 36.39 -3.40
CA MET A 633 19.28 36.25 -4.58
C MET A 633 20.54 35.39 -4.35
N CYS A 634 20.73 34.79 -3.18
CA CYS A 634 21.88 33.93 -2.90
C CYS A 634 21.43 32.48 -2.65
N ALA A 635 21.16 31.75 -3.74
CA ALA A 635 21.06 30.30 -3.69
C ALA A 635 22.38 29.60 -4.06
N ASP A 636 23.33 30.25 -4.75
CA ASP A 636 24.58 29.63 -5.23
C ASP A 636 25.84 30.52 -5.11
N ILE A 637 26.05 31.12 -3.94
CA ILE A 637 27.37 31.59 -3.44
C ILE A 637 27.51 31.08 -2.01
#